data_AF-L8JZR5-F1
#
_entry.id   AF-L8JZR5-F1
#
_cell.length_a   1.000
_cell.length_b   1.000
_cell.length_c   1.000
_cell.angle_alpha   90.00
_cell.angle_beta   90.00
_cell.angle_gamma   90.00
#
_symmetry.space_group_name_H-M   'P 1'
#
loop_
_entity.id
_entity.type
_entity.pdbx_description
1 polymer ?
#
loop_
_entity_poly.entity_id
_entity_poly.type
_entity_poly.pdbx_seq_one_letter_code
_entity_poly.pdbx_strand_id
1 'polypeptide(L)'
;MHIPASTYRVQLSASFTLKDLRGIVPYLHRLGVSTIYASPFFSARPGSEHGYDVTNPLTINPEIGTLEEFEEVVAALKERNMNWLQDIVPNHMAFDGHNRWLWDALEHGPTSEFYQFFDINWTYHEDPYRGKVMAPFLGDELNNVLDKNELVLSYSKRGFYFKYYDHKYPASSRSYLFILSLVRQFLEARVDKNSEGLKQLDENITAFENAQQDKDRWKTLKEKFYDLFQKDEALDRAITSATETISTSRELMLELLDEQFFCLVHWKTTESKINYRRFFTINDLICLNMEKQEVFDRYHEMIRRLCNDGLVQGLRIDHIDGLFDPEGYLQMLRTAVGPEQYLIIEKILEWEETLPLRWPIQGTSGYGFLATVNHLFTDFTKEQAFNTYYREIYPELPDYEELVYEKKRFILEERMSGELDNLLLLMEDLQLVPDKKTHKQPLKEALGSFLAAFPVYRIYPREYPLTSGQTEVIKHAYQKAKDNLPAHEKTLDFLLSVFLGKAGKRAADMQYFLQRCQQFTGPLAAKGVEDTSFYIFNQLISHNEVGDSPHVFGIRAEDFHRRMLLRNKHFPHSINATSTHDTKRGEDARMRINVVSEMPEQWFAKIHEWMNTNASLKKSEKVPDSNEEYFMYQALLGAIPSNIDLDELFTERTSDYLLKVLREAKVHSSWSEPDEQYEQEVLGFAEAILKHDPFLKSFLPFVNKAIHFGALYSLGQCLVKITAPGIPDIYQGTELWDLSYVDPDNRRPVDYGLRASLLQQMEEGNRKYIDMLTNHLQDGRIKMYTIFKALQERRANEKVFREGEYIPLESAENALCYARVNDEAWYIIMVPKLLTAICNDNQLPVGDVIWKDMSIALPDEFPQRWVNVFTNEEIQGDPKLYLSEALRHFPVALLKGVAI
;
A
#
# COMPACT_ATOMS: atom_id res chain seq x y z
N MET A 1 -26.48 -3.20 9.03
CA MET A 1 -25.12 -2.89 8.59
C MET A 1 -25.10 -2.67 7.09
N HIS A 2 -24.39 -1.67 6.57
CA HIS A 2 -24.31 -1.37 5.13
C HIS A 2 -23.22 -2.19 4.44
N ILE A 3 -23.50 -3.45 4.10
CA ILE A 3 -22.54 -4.32 3.40
C ILE A 3 -22.60 -4.01 1.89
N PRO A 4 -21.47 -3.67 1.23
CA PRO A 4 -21.45 -3.48 -0.21
C PRO A 4 -21.75 -4.77 -0.98
N ALA A 5 -22.44 -4.69 -2.11
CA ALA A 5 -22.48 -5.80 -3.07
C ALA A 5 -21.18 -5.88 -3.88
N SER A 6 -20.56 -4.74 -4.17
CA SER A 6 -19.31 -4.54 -4.89
C SER A 6 -18.72 -3.17 -4.57
N THR A 7 -17.39 -3.05 -4.65
CA THR A 7 -16.66 -1.78 -4.47
C THR A 7 -15.93 -1.39 -5.75
N TYR A 8 -15.74 -0.09 -5.93
CA TYR A 8 -14.93 0.48 -7.02
C TYR A 8 -13.93 1.48 -6.43
N ARG A 9 -12.64 1.15 -6.47
CA ARG A 9 -11.58 1.99 -5.91
C ARG A 9 -11.27 3.16 -6.84
N VAL A 10 -11.43 4.38 -6.35
CA VAL A 10 -11.06 5.64 -7.05
C VAL A 10 -9.92 6.35 -6.34
N GLN A 11 -8.98 6.86 -7.11
CA GLN A 11 -7.87 7.71 -6.67
C GLN A 11 -8.27 9.17 -6.87
N LEU A 12 -8.55 9.88 -5.78
CA LEU A 12 -8.87 11.30 -5.79
C LEU A 12 -7.59 12.13 -5.66
N SER A 13 -7.44 13.14 -6.51
CA SER A 13 -6.34 14.11 -6.47
C SER A 13 -6.75 15.40 -7.18
N ALA A 14 -5.79 16.32 -7.38
CA ALA A 14 -6.01 17.50 -8.20
C ALA A 14 -6.36 17.17 -9.66
N SER A 15 -5.93 16.00 -10.16
CA SER A 15 -6.19 15.56 -11.53
C SER A 15 -7.50 14.77 -11.70
N PHE A 16 -8.08 14.30 -10.60
CA PHE A 16 -9.39 13.64 -10.56
C PHE A 16 -10.16 14.01 -9.29
N THR A 17 -11.04 15.00 -9.40
CA THR A 17 -11.69 15.67 -8.27
C THR A 17 -13.05 15.05 -7.90
N LEU A 18 -13.69 15.54 -6.82
CA LEU A 18 -15.06 15.16 -6.47
C LEU A 18 -16.08 15.48 -7.60
N LYS A 19 -15.84 16.54 -8.38
CA LYS A 19 -16.68 16.89 -9.53
C LYS A 19 -16.57 15.85 -10.64
N ASP A 20 -15.36 15.38 -10.92
CA ASP A 20 -15.10 14.35 -11.93
C ASP A 20 -15.72 13.02 -11.50
N LEU A 21 -15.55 12.66 -10.21
CA LEU A 21 -16.20 11.50 -9.62
C LEU A 21 -17.72 11.56 -9.78
N ARG A 22 -18.36 12.70 -9.47
CA ARG A 22 -19.80 12.88 -9.68
C ARG A 22 -20.20 12.61 -11.13
N GLY A 23 -19.39 13.06 -12.09
CA GLY A 23 -19.62 12.87 -13.52
C GLY A 23 -19.67 11.40 -13.95
N ILE A 24 -18.91 10.52 -13.29
CA ILE A 24 -18.83 9.10 -13.64
C ILE A 24 -19.77 8.19 -12.84
N VAL A 25 -20.43 8.69 -11.78
CA VAL A 25 -21.41 7.92 -10.99
C VAL A 25 -22.45 7.19 -11.85
N PRO A 26 -23.05 7.80 -12.89
CA PRO A 26 -24.00 7.09 -13.76
C PRO A 26 -23.38 5.90 -14.49
N TYR A 27 -22.13 6.00 -14.91
CA TYR A 27 -21.40 4.91 -15.55
C TYR A 27 -21.14 3.76 -14.57
N LEU A 28 -20.63 4.06 -13.38
CA LEU A 28 -20.35 3.04 -12.35
C LEU A 28 -21.62 2.30 -11.91
N HIS A 29 -22.73 3.03 -11.76
CA HIS A 29 -24.02 2.43 -11.48
C HIS A 29 -24.48 1.46 -12.59
N ARG A 30 -24.33 1.84 -13.86
CA ARG A 30 -24.65 0.97 -15.01
C ARG A 30 -23.71 -0.24 -15.08
N LEU A 31 -22.45 -0.11 -14.68
CA LEU A 31 -21.52 -1.23 -14.62
C LEU A 31 -21.95 -2.29 -13.59
N GLY A 32 -22.70 -1.89 -12.55
CA GLY A 32 -23.15 -2.77 -11.46
C GLY A 32 -22.41 -2.52 -10.14
N VAL A 33 -21.69 -1.41 -10.02
CA VAL A 33 -21.03 -1.00 -8.77
C VAL A 33 -22.07 -0.57 -7.73
N SER A 34 -21.92 -1.03 -6.49
CA SER A 34 -22.78 -0.61 -5.37
C SER A 34 -22.15 0.43 -4.45
N THR A 35 -20.82 0.50 -4.38
CA THR A 35 -20.11 1.34 -3.41
C THR A 35 -18.87 1.95 -4.03
N ILE A 36 -18.70 3.27 -3.88
CA ILE A 36 -17.42 3.93 -4.17
C ILE A 36 -16.47 3.64 -3.01
N TYR A 37 -15.28 3.15 -3.32
CA TYR A 37 -14.17 3.05 -2.38
C TYR A 37 -13.19 4.18 -2.69
N ALA A 38 -13.23 5.27 -1.94
CA ALA A 38 -12.39 6.44 -2.22
C ALA A 38 -11.06 6.37 -1.48
N SER A 39 -9.99 6.82 -2.14
CA SER A 39 -8.70 7.14 -1.51
C SER A 39 -8.86 8.18 -0.38
N PRO A 40 -7.83 8.38 0.47
CA PRO A 40 -7.87 9.43 1.48
C PRO A 40 -8.13 10.80 0.84
N PHE A 41 -9.13 11.52 1.37
CA PHE A 41 -9.58 12.80 0.81
C PHE A 41 -9.39 14.01 1.74
N PHE A 42 -8.83 13.78 2.93
CA PHE A 42 -8.53 14.88 3.85
C PHE A 42 -7.29 15.63 3.38
N SER A 43 -7.12 16.86 3.88
CA SER A 43 -5.99 17.71 3.48
C SER A 43 -4.67 16.96 3.65
N ALA A 44 -3.92 16.90 2.56
CA ALA A 44 -2.61 16.27 2.45
C ALA A 44 -1.54 17.33 2.14
N ARG A 45 -0.30 16.93 1.79
CA ARG A 45 0.66 17.89 1.23
C ARG A 45 0.12 18.46 -0.09
N PRO A 46 0.34 19.75 -0.39
CA PRO A 46 -0.04 20.32 -1.68
C PRO A 46 0.57 19.53 -2.84
N GLY A 47 -0.21 19.23 -3.87
CA GLY A 47 0.21 18.40 -5.00
C GLY A 47 0.28 16.90 -4.73
N SER A 48 -0.23 16.42 -3.59
CA SER A 48 -0.31 14.98 -3.31
C SER A 48 -1.31 14.31 -4.26
N GLU A 49 -0.84 13.30 -4.99
CA GLU A 49 -1.66 12.47 -5.89
C GLU A 49 -2.30 11.26 -5.19
N HIS A 50 -2.08 11.08 -3.87
CA HIS A 50 -2.51 9.88 -3.14
C HIS A 50 -3.19 10.14 -1.80
N GLY A 51 -2.91 11.26 -1.12
CA GLY A 51 -3.60 11.68 0.11
C GLY A 51 -3.15 11.02 1.42
N TYR A 52 -2.27 10.01 1.38
CA TYR A 52 -1.72 9.33 2.58
C TYR A 52 -0.83 10.23 3.47
N ASP A 53 -0.26 11.30 2.92
CA ASP A 53 0.55 12.30 3.61
C ASP A 53 -0.34 13.41 4.23
N VAL A 54 -1.23 13.00 5.13
CA VAL A 54 -2.25 13.85 5.77
C VAL A 54 -1.60 15.00 6.55
N THR A 55 -2.05 16.23 6.29
CA THR A 55 -1.65 17.46 6.99
C THR A 55 -2.76 17.99 7.92
N ASN A 56 -4.02 17.67 7.64
CA ASN A 56 -5.15 17.97 8.53
C ASN A 56 -6.32 16.98 8.33
N PRO A 57 -6.61 16.11 9.31
CA PRO A 57 -7.69 15.12 9.22
C PRO A 57 -9.10 15.72 9.41
N LEU A 58 -9.20 17.04 9.65
CA LEU A 58 -10.46 17.73 9.93
C LEU A 58 -11.03 18.51 8.75
N THR A 59 -10.33 18.52 7.61
CA THR A 59 -10.74 19.28 6.43
C THR A 59 -10.55 18.44 5.18
N ILE A 60 -11.51 18.49 4.25
CA ILE A 60 -11.34 17.91 2.91
C ILE A 60 -10.18 18.64 2.22
N ASN A 61 -9.40 17.91 1.41
CA ASN A 61 -8.33 18.50 0.63
C ASN A 61 -8.90 19.51 -0.38
N PRO A 62 -8.53 20.80 -0.30
CA PRO A 62 -9.05 21.82 -1.21
C PRO A 62 -8.70 21.58 -2.69
N GLU A 63 -7.66 20.79 -2.99
CA GLU A 63 -7.32 20.40 -4.36
C GLU A 63 -8.27 19.33 -4.93
N ILE A 64 -8.91 18.54 -4.05
CA ILE A 64 -9.88 17.50 -4.41
C ILE A 64 -11.31 18.07 -4.46
N GLY A 65 -11.62 19.01 -3.56
CA GLY A 65 -12.90 19.72 -3.53
C GLY A 65 -13.32 20.21 -2.14
N THR A 66 -14.61 20.42 -1.97
CA THR A 66 -15.25 20.99 -0.78
C THR A 66 -16.21 20.01 -0.11
N LEU A 67 -16.67 20.32 1.10
CA LEU A 67 -17.67 19.50 1.80
C LEU A 67 -19.00 19.50 1.04
N GLU A 68 -19.38 20.64 0.47
CA GLU A 68 -20.58 20.80 -0.34
C GLU A 68 -20.50 19.93 -1.62
N GLU A 69 -19.35 19.91 -2.30
CA GLU A 69 -19.15 19.03 -3.47
C GLU A 69 -19.18 17.55 -3.09
N PHE A 70 -18.66 17.19 -1.90
CA PHE A 70 -18.78 15.82 -1.38
C PHE A 70 -20.24 15.44 -1.13
N GLU A 71 -21.04 16.33 -0.51
CA GLU A 71 -22.47 16.13 -0.31
C GLU A 71 -23.22 15.99 -1.63
N GLU A 72 -22.85 16.73 -2.68
CA GLU A 72 -23.40 16.58 -4.03
C GLU A 72 -23.11 15.20 -4.64
N VAL A 73 -21.89 14.66 -4.45
CA VAL A 73 -21.56 13.29 -4.87
C VAL A 73 -22.42 12.28 -4.11
N VAL A 74 -22.51 12.42 -2.79
CA VAL A 74 -23.30 11.52 -1.94
C VAL A 74 -24.79 11.57 -2.32
N ALA A 75 -25.34 12.73 -2.65
CA ALA A 75 -26.70 12.84 -3.17
C ALA A 75 -26.89 12.04 -4.47
N ALA A 76 -25.95 12.17 -5.42
CA ALA A 76 -25.97 11.41 -6.68
C ALA A 76 -25.85 9.89 -6.46
N LEU A 77 -25.11 9.45 -5.45
CA LEU A 77 -25.03 8.05 -5.04
C LEU A 77 -26.34 7.55 -4.40
N LYS A 78 -26.95 8.34 -3.52
CA LYS A 78 -28.23 8.02 -2.86
C LYS A 78 -29.37 7.84 -3.87
N GLU A 79 -29.45 8.69 -4.90
CA GLU A 79 -30.41 8.53 -6.02
C GLU A 79 -30.32 7.17 -6.73
N ARG A 80 -29.17 6.51 -6.62
CA ARG A 80 -28.81 5.26 -7.31
C ARG A 80 -28.65 4.08 -6.36
N ASN A 81 -29.02 4.23 -5.08
CA ASN A 81 -28.80 3.25 -4.02
C ASN A 81 -27.34 2.78 -3.96
N MET A 82 -26.40 3.70 -4.14
CA MET A 82 -24.98 3.46 -3.98
C MET A 82 -24.47 4.06 -2.67
N ASN A 83 -23.40 3.48 -2.14
CA ASN A 83 -22.79 3.87 -0.87
C ASN A 83 -21.36 4.39 -1.06
N TRP A 84 -20.76 4.84 0.04
CA TRP A 84 -19.39 5.32 0.15
C TRP A 84 -18.59 4.56 1.22
N LEU A 85 -17.43 4.06 0.82
CA LEU A 85 -16.39 3.46 1.66
C LEU A 85 -15.16 4.39 1.63
N GLN A 86 -14.82 4.99 2.78
CA GLN A 86 -13.73 5.96 2.89
C GLN A 86 -12.45 5.32 3.43
N ASP A 87 -11.34 5.53 2.74
CA ASP A 87 -10.00 5.23 3.26
C ASP A 87 -9.54 6.27 4.31
N ILE A 88 -8.98 5.82 5.43
CA ILE A 88 -8.49 6.67 6.53
C ILE A 88 -7.10 6.23 7.00
N VAL A 89 -6.28 7.20 7.47
CA VAL A 89 -4.83 7.03 7.70
C VAL A 89 -4.42 7.26 9.16
N PRO A 90 -4.86 6.41 10.12
CA PRO A 90 -4.72 6.71 11.54
C PRO A 90 -3.29 6.56 12.08
N ASN A 91 -2.39 5.87 11.38
CA ASN A 91 -1.06 5.60 11.93
C ASN A 91 -0.15 6.84 11.95
N HIS A 92 -0.27 7.73 10.95
CA HIS A 92 0.73 8.75 10.69
C HIS A 92 0.16 10.01 10.03
N MET A 93 0.97 11.07 10.02
CA MET A 93 0.72 12.34 9.31
C MET A 93 2.01 12.83 8.66
N ALA A 94 1.91 13.78 7.73
CA ALA A 94 3.07 14.39 7.09
C ALA A 94 3.91 15.21 8.08
N PHE A 95 5.23 15.01 8.09
CA PHE A 95 6.22 15.90 8.68
C PHE A 95 6.44 17.07 7.72
N ASP A 96 5.51 18.02 7.74
CA ASP A 96 5.51 19.13 6.79
C ASP A 96 5.01 20.44 7.44
N GLY A 97 5.41 21.57 6.87
CA GLY A 97 5.00 22.90 7.36
C GLY A 97 3.48 23.16 7.28
N HIS A 98 2.75 22.43 6.43
CA HIS A 98 1.29 22.50 6.34
C HIS A 98 0.59 21.66 7.42
N ASN A 99 1.29 20.71 8.07
CA ASN A 99 0.75 19.98 9.20
C ASN A 99 0.59 20.93 10.40
N ARG A 100 -0.67 21.29 10.69
CA ARG A 100 -0.98 22.30 11.71
C ARG A 100 -0.65 21.82 13.12
N TRP A 101 -0.80 20.53 13.38
CA TRP A 101 -0.55 19.95 14.71
C TRP A 101 0.94 19.87 14.99
N LEU A 102 1.71 19.41 14.00
CA LEU A 102 3.17 19.37 14.10
C LEU A 102 3.74 20.79 14.22
N TRP A 103 3.26 21.73 13.41
CA TRP A 103 3.69 23.13 13.49
C TRP A 103 3.47 23.73 14.89
N ASP A 104 2.31 23.51 15.50
CA ASP A 104 2.04 23.97 16.87
C ASP A 104 2.98 23.32 17.89
N ALA A 105 3.25 22.01 17.76
CA ALA A 105 4.19 21.29 18.60
C ALA A 105 5.63 21.84 18.46
N LEU A 106 6.06 22.20 17.25
CA LEU A 106 7.37 22.79 16.97
C LEU A 106 7.50 24.24 17.46
N GLU A 107 6.41 25.02 17.48
CA GLU A 107 6.40 26.42 17.92
C GLU A 107 6.33 26.56 19.45
N HIS A 108 5.53 25.70 20.10
CA HIS A 108 5.16 25.83 21.51
C HIS A 108 5.73 24.73 22.42
N GLY A 109 6.30 23.67 21.86
CA GLY A 109 6.94 22.59 22.60
C GLY A 109 5.99 21.99 23.66
N PRO A 110 6.42 21.83 24.93
CA PRO A 110 5.60 21.24 26.00
C PRO A 110 4.28 21.95 26.30
N THR A 111 4.09 23.19 25.86
CA THR A 111 2.82 23.93 26.01
C THR A 111 1.85 23.68 24.85
N SER A 112 2.29 22.94 23.82
CA SER A 112 1.42 22.50 22.72
C SER A 112 0.39 21.48 23.21
N GLU A 113 -0.83 21.53 22.68
CA GLU A 113 -1.86 20.52 22.94
C GLU A 113 -1.54 19.24 22.15
N PHE A 114 -0.79 19.41 21.06
CA PHE A 114 -0.34 18.34 20.17
C PHE A 114 1.04 17.77 20.59
N TYR A 115 1.62 18.23 21.70
CA TYR A 115 2.94 17.80 22.17
C TYR A 115 3.06 16.27 22.31
N GLN A 116 1.97 15.63 22.73
CA GLN A 116 1.87 14.20 22.99
C GLN A 116 1.13 13.41 21.89
N PHE A 117 0.73 14.08 20.81
CA PHE A 117 -0.03 13.45 19.71
C PHE A 117 0.86 12.59 18.83
N PHE A 118 2.11 13.02 18.61
CA PHE A 118 3.10 12.30 17.83
C PHE A 118 3.95 11.38 18.71
N ASP A 119 4.36 10.25 18.15
CA ASP A 119 5.23 9.27 18.82
C ASP A 119 6.68 9.73 18.79
N ILE A 120 6.99 10.71 19.65
CA ILE A 120 8.31 11.35 19.80
C ILE A 120 8.89 10.97 21.16
N ASN A 121 10.13 10.50 21.15
CA ASN A 121 10.94 10.32 22.35
C ASN A 121 11.53 11.66 22.80
N TRP A 122 10.71 12.50 23.44
CA TRP A 122 11.13 13.80 23.97
C TRP A 122 12.22 13.72 25.05
N THR A 123 12.34 12.55 25.70
CA THR A 123 13.34 12.27 26.74
C THR A 123 14.64 11.70 26.18
N TYR A 124 14.87 11.79 24.86
CA TYR A 124 16.09 11.31 24.22
C TYR A 124 17.33 11.78 24.98
N HIS A 125 18.22 10.84 25.28
CA HIS A 125 19.26 11.05 26.29
C HIS A 125 20.45 11.86 25.75
N GLU A 126 20.69 11.83 24.44
CA GLU A 126 21.76 12.58 23.77
C GLU A 126 21.40 14.06 23.57
N ASP A 127 22.35 14.93 23.89
CA ASP A 127 22.37 16.34 23.49
C ASP A 127 22.86 16.42 22.03
N PRO A 128 22.23 17.18 21.12
CA PRO A 128 21.22 18.24 21.31
C PRO A 128 19.75 17.81 21.16
N TYR A 129 19.45 16.51 21.08
CA TYR A 129 18.10 16.03 20.78
C TYR A 129 17.17 15.99 22.00
N ARG A 130 17.70 16.14 23.22
CA ARG A 130 16.89 16.15 24.43
C ARG A 130 15.87 17.30 24.40
N GLY A 131 14.59 16.97 24.51
CA GLY A 131 13.49 17.94 24.47
C GLY A 131 13.24 18.55 23.08
N LYS A 132 13.88 18.05 22.02
CA LYS A 132 13.72 18.49 20.64
C LYS A 132 13.34 17.31 19.74
N VAL A 133 12.60 17.54 18.66
CA VAL A 133 12.37 16.52 17.62
C VAL A 133 13.41 16.64 16.51
N MET A 134 13.94 15.53 16.02
CA MET A 134 14.83 15.57 14.86
C MET A 134 14.03 15.94 13.60
N ALA A 135 14.60 16.83 12.78
CA ALA A 135 14.05 17.27 11.49
C ALA A 135 15.07 16.93 10.39
N PRO A 136 15.05 15.68 9.88
CA PRO A 136 16.11 15.11 9.06
C PRO A 136 15.94 15.39 7.56
N PHE A 137 16.00 16.67 7.19
CA PHE A 137 15.72 17.11 5.81
C PHE A 137 16.84 17.96 5.21
N LEU A 138 17.95 18.16 5.93
CA LEU A 138 19.10 18.83 5.36
C LEU A 138 19.79 17.90 4.35
N GLY A 139 20.18 18.46 3.20
CA GLY A 139 20.96 17.75 2.18
C GLY A 139 22.45 17.63 2.51
N ASP A 140 22.91 18.29 3.57
CA ASP A 140 24.29 18.29 4.05
C ASP A 140 24.28 18.48 5.58
N GLU A 141 25.43 18.36 6.24
CA GLU A 141 25.57 18.66 7.67
C GLU A 141 25.24 20.12 7.97
N LEU A 142 24.61 20.40 9.12
CA LEU A 142 24.12 21.75 9.48
C LEU A 142 25.21 22.82 9.32
N ASN A 143 26.44 22.53 9.74
CA ASN A 143 27.55 23.47 9.60
C ASN A 143 27.82 23.88 8.15
N ASN A 144 27.75 22.94 7.20
CA ASN A 144 27.96 23.21 5.78
C ASN A 144 26.77 23.98 5.18
N VAL A 145 25.55 23.65 5.61
CA VAL A 145 24.32 24.37 5.23
C VAL A 145 24.40 25.84 5.66
N LEU A 146 24.90 26.11 6.88
CA LEU A 146 25.09 27.47 7.39
C LEU A 146 26.20 28.21 6.63
N ASP A 147 27.32 27.56 6.32
CA ASP A 147 28.42 28.18 5.57
C ASP A 147 28.01 28.56 4.13
N LYS A 148 27.03 27.85 3.56
CA LYS A 148 26.43 28.15 2.25
C LYS A 148 25.27 29.16 2.32
N ASN A 149 24.86 29.61 3.52
CA ASN A 149 23.68 30.44 3.76
C ASN A 149 22.37 29.86 3.16
N GLU A 150 22.24 28.53 3.14
CA GLU A 150 21.06 27.86 2.57
C GLU A 150 19.86 27.85 3.53
N LEU A 151 20.11 28.00 4.83
CA LEU A 151 19.07 28.10 5.86
C LEU A 151 18.75 29.57 6.12
N VAL A 152 17.51 29.97 5.86
CA VAL A 152 17.08 31.38 5.92
C VAL A 152 15.97 31.56 6.95
N LEU A 153 16.08 32.57 7.80
CA LEU A 153 14.97 33.04 8.63
C LEU A 153 14.07 33.96 7.78
N SER A 154 12.76 33.73 7.80
CA SER A 154 11.78 34.47 7.02
C SER A 154 10.57 34.84 7.88
N TYR A 155 9.74 35.77 7.40
CA TYR A 155 8.54 36.23 8.09
C TYR A 155 7.31 36.13 7.19
N SER A 156 6.19 35.65 7.74
CA SER A 156 4.91 35.54 7.05
C SER A 156 3.75 35.82 8.00
N LYS A 157 2.50 35.73 7.50
CA LYS A 157 1.30 35.81 8.33
C LYS A 157 1.28 34.78 9.47
N ARG A 158 1.97 33.64 9.32
CA ARG A 158 2.10 32.61 10.38
C ARG A 158 3.18 32.91 11.41
N GLY A 159 3.94 33.99 11.25
CA GLY A 159 5.06 34.39 12.10
C GLY A 159 6.42 34.21 11.45
N PHE A 160 7.47 34.28 12.27
CA PHE A 160 8.84 33.95 11.89
C PHE A 160 9.00 32.43 11.69
N TYR A 161 9.77 32.03 10.67
CA TYR A 161 10.03 30.62 10.37
C TYR A 161 11.38 30.45 9.67
N PHE A 162 12.00 29.30 9.87
CA PHE A 162 13.19 28.86 9.16
C PHE A 162 12.77 28.18 7.87
N LYS A 163 13.48 28.48 6.79
CA LYS A 163 13.27 27.93 5.45
C LYS A 163 14.56 27.28 4.97
N TYR A 164 14.47 26.00 4.60
CA TYR A 164 15.52 25.27 3.89
C TYR A 164 14.91 24.70 2.61
N TYR A 165 15.20 25.34 1.47
CA TYR A 165 14.49 25.10 0.21
C TYR A 165 12.96 25.13 0.42
N ASP A 166 12.27 24.00 0.22
CA ASP A 166 10.81 23.91 0.39
C ASP A 166 10.37 23.62 1.83
N HIS A 167 11.28 23.14 2.68
CA HIS A 167 10.98 22.83 4.07
C HIS A 167 10.86 24.09 4.92
N LYS A 168 9.83 24.16 5.78
CA LYS A 168 9.53 25.30 6.65
C LYS A 168 9.30 24.84 8.09
N TYR A 169 9.92 25.52 9.05
CA TYR A 169 9.82 25.23 10.48
C TYR A 169 9.52 26.52 11.25
N PRO A 170 8.56 26.55 12.19
CA PRO A 170 8.27 27.76 12.96
C PRO A 170 9.46 28.20 13.82
N ALA A 171 9.64 29.50 13.99
CA ALA A 171 10.45 29.99 15.10
C ALA A 171 9.70 29.74 16.42
N SER A 172 10.38 29.16 17.40
CA SER A 172 9.82 28.87 18.71
C SER A 172 9.40 30.14 19.41
N SER A 173 8.36 30.02 20.25
CA SER A 173 7.91 31.08 21.14
C SER A 173 9.02 31.63 22.07
N ARG A 174 10.06 30.83 22.36
CA ARG A 174 11.25 31.25 23.14
C ARG A 174 12.16 32.21 22.37
N SER A 175 12.34 31.93 21.09
CA SER A 175 13.23 32.69 20.20
C SER A 175 12.64 34.02 19.71
N TYR A 176 11.33 34.22 19.86
CA TYR A 176 10.60 35.37 19.31
C TYR A 176 11.07 36.72 19.87
N LEU A 177 11.33 36.81 21.18
CA LEU A 177 11.77 38.05 21.82
C LEU A 177 13.16 38.48 21.35
N PHE A 178 14.05 37.50 21.12
CA PHE A 178 15.36 37.76 20.55
C PHE A 178 15.25 38.37 19.15
N ILE A 179 14.44 37.75 18.26
CA ILE A 179 14.21 38.26 16.89
C ILE A 179 13.63 39.68 16.95
N LEU A 180 12.59 39.90 17.75
CA LEU A 180 11.96 41.21 17.87
C LEU A 180 12.91 42.27 18.47
N SER A 181 13.86 41.89 19.33
CA SER A 181 14.86 42.82 19.85
C SER A 181 15.79 43.34 18.75
N LEU A 182 16.16 42.49 17.78
CA LEU A 182 16.94 42.89 16.61
C LEU A 182 16.12 43.76 15.65
N VAL A 183 14.85 43.39 15.40
CA VAL A 183 13.91 44.22 14.63
C VAL A 183 13.82 45.62 15.24
N ARG A 184 13.70 45.70 16.56
CA ARG A 184 13.65 46.97 17.30
C ARG A 184 14.91 47.80 17.10
N GLN A 185 16.11 47.20 17.17
CA GLN A 185 17.37 47.90 16.92
C GLN A 185 17.43 48.48 15.50
N PHE A 186 17.05 47.69 14.49
CA PHE A 186 17.02 48.15 13.10
C PHE A 186 15.95 49.21 12.86
N LEU A 187 14.79 49.13 13.53
CA LEU A 187 13.75 50.15 13.45
C LEU A 187 14.22 51.46 14.11
N GLU A 188 14.77 51.41 15.32
CA GLU A 188 15.29 52.58 16.05
C GLU A 188 16.35 53.34 15.23
N ALA A 189 17.15 52.64 14.42
CA ALA A 189 18.12 53.27 13.52
C ALA A 189 17.47 54.00 12.30
N ARG A 190 16.18 53.78 12.03
CA ARG A 190 15.44 54.28 10.86
C ARG A 190 14.39 55.35 11.18
N VAL A 191 13.95 55.45 12.44
CA VAL A 191 12.85 56.34 12.86
C VAL A 191 13.23 57.19 14.07
N ASP A 192 12.45 58.24 14.36
CA ASP A 192 12.61 59.01 15.60
C ASP A 192 12.32 58.14 16.83
N LYS A 193 13.04 58.38 17.93
CA LYS A 193 12.88 57.65 19.20
C LYS A 193 11.47 57.73 19.80
N ASN A 194 10.70 58.76 19.44
CA ASN A 194 9.31 58.93 19.88
C ASN A 194 8.28 58.56 18.80
N SER A 195 8.71 57.95 17.69
CA SER A 195 7.82 57.53 16.61
C SER A 195 6.77 56.56 17.10
N GLU A 196 5.58 56.67 16.53
CA GLU A 196 4.44 55.80 16.86
C GLU A 196 4.74 54.33 16.54
N GLY A 197 5.46 54.06 15.45
CA GLY A 197 5.86 52.69 15.07
C GLY A 197 6.79 52.02 16.10
N LEU A 198 7.72 52.76 16.70
CA LEU A 198 8.61 52.21 17.73
C LEU A 198 7.83 51.90 19.03
N LYS A 199 6.88 52.76 19.42
CA LYS A 199 5.98 52.51 20.56
C LYS A 199 5.10 51.28 20.33
N GLN A 200 4.51 51.17 19.14
CA GLN A 200 3.70 50.00 18.78
C GLN A 200 4.53 48.71 18.76
N LEU A 201 5.78 48.75 18.31
CA LEU A 201 6.67 47.59 18.40
C LEU A 201 6.99 47.22 19.85
N ASP A 202 7.29 48.19 20.72
CA ASP A 202 7.52 47.94 22.15
C ASP A 202 6.30 47.33 22.84
N GLU A 203 5.09 47.82 22.54
CA GLU A 203 3.82 47.23 23.00
C GLU A 203 3.64 45.79 22.50
N ASN A 204 3.96 45.52 21.23
CA ASN A 204 3.90 44.17 20.68
C ASN A 204 4.91 43.22 21.34
N ILE A 205 6.14 43.67 21.59
CA ILE A 205 7.16 42.88 22.31
C ILE A 205 6.64 42.46 23.68
N THR A 206 6.13 43.42 24.47
CA THR A 206 5.50 43.13 25.77
C THR A 206 4.29 42.21 25.63
N ALA A 207 3.50 42.37 24.56
CA ALA A 207 2.34 41.50 24.33
C ALA A 207 2.73 40.06 24.01
N PHE A 208 3.77 39.84 23.19
CA PHE A 208 4.31 38.50 22.90
C PHE A 208 4.94 37.87 24.14
N GLU A 209 5.71 38.62 24.92
CA GLU A 209 6.28 38.15 26.19
C GLU A 209 5.19 37.62 27.14
N ASN A 210 4.09 38.38 27.30
CA ASN A 210 2.95 37.97 28.13
C ASN A 210 2.08 36.86 27.54
N ALA A 211 2.24 36.52 26.26
CA ALA A 211 1.41 35.56 25.54
C ALA A 211 2.11 34.21 25.30
N GLN A 212 3.35 34.00 25.79
CA GLN A 212 4.10 32.76 25.53
C GLN A 212 3.36 31.48 25.95
N GLN A 213 2.43 31.57 26.91
CA GLN A 213 1.61 30.44 27.39
C GLN A 213 0.14 30.50 26.92
N ASP A 214 -0.27 31.56 26.20
CA ASP A 214 -1.64 31.76 25.72
C ASP A 214 -1.64 31.75 24.18
N LYS A 215 -1.98 30.59 23.60
CA LYS A 215 -1.84 30.35 22.16
C LYS A 215 -2.83 31.13 21.30
N ASP A 216 -4.07 31.27 21.75
CA ASP A 216 -5.08 32.02 21.01
C ASP A 216 -4.69 33.50 20.93
N ARG A 217 -4.19 34.03 22.06
CA ARG A 217 -3.57 35.35 22.10
C ARG A 217 -2.33 35.41 21.22
N TRP A 218 -1.44 34.41 21.26
CA TRP A 218 -0.23 34.33 20.44
C TRP A 218 -0.55 34.40 18.94
N LYS A 219 -1.48 33.58 18.46
CA LYS A 219 -1.94 33.59 17.07
C LYS A 219 -2.51 34.95 16.68
N THR A 220 -3.38 35.51 17.52
CA THR A 220 -3.98 36.84 17.28
C THR A 220 -2.91 37.93 17.21
N LEU A 221 -1.88 37.86 18.05
CA LEU A 221 -0.76 38.79 18.01
C LEU A 221 0.06 38.66 16.73
N LYS A 222 0.33 37.44 16.24
CA LYS A 222 1.01 37.24 14.93
C LYS A 222 0.23 37.85 13.77
N GLU A 223 -1.08 37.66 13.74
CA GLU A 223 -1.94 38.25 12.69
C GLU A 223 -1.93 39.78 12.74
N LYS A 224 -2.09 40.38 13.93
CA LYS A 224 -2.03 41.84 14.12
C LYS A 224 -0.64 42.41 13.78
N PHE A 225 0.43 41.73 14.19
CA PHE A 225 1.79 42.16 13.90
C PHE A 225 2.10 42.06 12.40
N TYR A 226 1.58 41.04 11.71
CA TYR A 226 1.67 40.94 10.26
C TYR A 226 0.90 42.07 9.54
N ASP A 227 -0.29 42.43 10.01
CA ASP A 227 -1.06 43.55 9.45
C ASP A 227 -0.35 44.90 9.63
N LEU A 228 0.38 45.09 10.75
CA LEU A 228 1.24 46.26 10.96
C LEU A 228 2.43 46.24 10.00
N PHE A 229 3.12 45.11 9.90
CA PHE A 229 4.22 44.89 8.96
C PHE A 229 3.83 45.24 7.51
N GLN A 230 2.64 44.85 7.05
CA GLN A 230 2.16 45.17 5.70
C GLN A 230 1.88 46.67 5.46
N LYS A 231 1.73 47.48 6.52
CA LYS A 231 1.34 48.89 6.42
C LYS A 231 2.48 49.86 6.73
N ASP A 232 3.49 49.43 7.47
CA ASP A 232 4.62 50.26 7.89
C ASP A 232 5.91 49.84 7.15
N GLU A 233 6.30 50.65 6.17
CA GLU A 233 7.49 50.42 5.33
C GLU A 233 8.81 50.48 6.13
N ALA A 234 8.86 51.21 7.25
CA ALA A 234 10.04 51.25 8.10
C ALA A 234 10.16 49.95 8.91
N LEU A 235 9.05 49.44 9.42
CA LEU A 235 8.97 48.14 10.10
C LEU A 235 9.28 46.99 9.13
N ASP A 236 8.73 47.00 7.92
CA ASP A 236 9.04 46.00 6.88
C ASP A 236 10.55 45.90 6.59
N ARG A 237 11.20 47.05 6.36
CA ARG A 237 12.66 47.11 6.18
C ARG A 237 13.43 46.66 7.42
N ALA A 238 12.93 46.96 8.62
CA ALA A 238 13.58 46.55 9.87
C ALA A 238 13.49 45.02 10.08
N ILE A 239 12.32 44.42 9.80
CA ILE A 239 12.13 42.96 9.83
C ILE A 239 13.03 42.29 8.80
N THR A 240 13.02 42.78 7.56
CA THR A 240 13.88 42.25 6.49
C THR A 240 15.36 42.29 6.87
N SER A 241 15.86 43.43 7.36
CA SER A 241 17.26 43.53 7.82
C SER A 241 17.58 42.63 9.00
N ALA A 242 16.67 42.47 9.96
CA ALA A 242 16.87 41.55 11.08
C ALA A 242 16.96 40.09 10.60
N THR A 243 16.04 39.66 9.73
CA THR A 243 16.03 38.30 9.19
C THR A 243 17.23 38.02 8.29
N GLU A 244 17.66 38.97 7.46
CA GLU A 244 18.87 38.85 6.64
C GLU A 244 20.12 38.74 7.52
N THR A 245 20.25 39.61 8.53
CA THR A 245 21.40 39.61 9.46
C THR A 245 21.54 38.25 10.15
N ILE A 246 20.43 37.70 10.67
CA ILE A 246 20.43 36.37 11.28
C ILE A 246 20.78 35.30 10.24
N SER A 247 20.19 35.36 9.04
CA SER A 247 20.42 34.37 7.98
C SER A 247 21.85 34.32 7.46
N THR A 248 22.60 35.42 7.58
CA THR A 248 24.00 35.51 7.14
C THR A 248 25.02 35.43 8.28
N SER A 249 24.58 35.35 9.55
CA SER A 249 25.45 35.23 10.71
C SER A 249 25.33 33.82 11.30
N ARG A 250 26.43 33.07 11.20
CA ARG A 250 26.52 31.74 11.77
C ARG A 250 26.28 31.74 13.28
N GLU A 251 26.84 32.69 14.00
CA GLU A 251 26.66 32.77 15.46
C GLU A 251 25.20 33.02 15.83
N LEU A 252 24.55 34.02 15.21
CA LEU A 252 23.15 34.35 15.50
C LEU A 252 22.20 33.22 15.09
N MET A 253 22.44 32.56 13.96
CA MET A 253 21.61 31.44 13.53
C MET A 253 21.72 30.25 14.49
N LEU A 254 22.93 29.92 14.96
CA LEU A 254 23.13 28.84 15.93
C LEU A 254 22.47 29.16 17.28
N GLU A 255 22.65 30.37 17.81
CA GLU A 255 21.97 30.83 19.04
C GLU A 255 20.45 30.72 18.89
N LEU A 256 19.91 31.09 17.72
CA LEU A 256 18.48 30.97 17.47
C LEU A 256 18.02 29.51 17.36
N LEU A 257 18.79 28.63 16.70
CA LEU A 257 18.48 27.21 16.57
C LEU A 257 18.51 26.46 17.92
N ASP A 258 19.35 26.91 18.86
CA ASP A 258 19.40 26.33 20.20
C ASP A 258 18.11 26.52 20.99
N GLU A 259 17.35 27.58 20.71
CA GLU A 259 16.05 27.88 21.34
C GLU A 259 14.86 27.13 20.70
N GLN A 260 15.08 26.32 19.67
CA GLN A 260 14.02 25.61 18.94
C GLN A 260 13.64 24.28 19.60
N PHE A 261 12.40 23.83 19.37
CA PHE A 261 11.92 22.50 19.78
C PHE A 261 12.16 21.42 18.72
N PHE A 262 12.95 21.73 17.69
CA PHE A 262 13.44 20.80 16.69
C PHE A 262 14.95 20.94 16.51
N CYS A 263 15.57 19.91 15.95
CA CYS A 263 16.97 19.89 15.56
C CYS A 263 17.07 19.54 14.08
N LEU A 264 17.52 20.48 13.26
CA LEU A 264 17.75 20.25 11.84
C LEU A 264 19.00 19.38 11.67
N VAL A 265 18.84 18.23 11.00
CA VAL A 265 19.93 17.28 10.79
C VAL A 265 19.97 16.79 9.35
N HIS A 266 21.12 16.26 8.95
CA HIS A 266 21.27 15.60 7.65
C HIS A 266 20.34 14.39 7.54
N TRP A 267 19.72 14.19 6.38
CA TRP A 267 18.70 13.16 6.22
C TRP A 267 19.20 11.74 6.50
N LYS A 268 20.46 11.43 6.15
CA LYS A 268 21.08 10.11 6.44
C LYS A 268 21.32 9.85 7.92
N THR A 269 21.31 10.87 8.78
CA THR A 269 21.47 10.68 10.24
C THR A 269 20.42 9.71 10.79
N THR A 270 19.23 9.67 10.19
CA THR A 270 18.10 8.79 10.58
C THR A 270 18.37 7.30 10.48
N GLU A 271 19.35 6.89 9.68
CA GLU A 271 19.74 5.48 9.54
C GLU A 271 20.36 4.94 10.84
N SER A 272 21.02 5.82 11.60
CA SER A 272 21.69 5.49 12.86
C SER A 272 21.07 6.13 14.10
N LYS A 273 20.33 7.24 13.96
CA LYS A 273 19.73 7.99 15.08
C LYS A 273 18.41 8.61 14.66
N ILE A 274 17.36 8.31 15.40
CA ILE A 274 16.04 8.92 15.21
C ILE A 274 15.36 9.01 16.57
N ASN A 275 14.52 10.02 16.80
CA ASN A 275 13.79 10.16 18.06
C ASN A 275 12.28 10.30 17.89
N TYR A 276 11.74 9.94 16.72
CA TYR A 276 10.31 9.78 16.50
C TYR A 276 10.04 8.53 15.67
N ARG A 277 8.86 7.93 15.82
CA ARG A 277 8.47 6.77 15.01
C ARG A 277 8.03 7.22 13.62
N ARG A 278 8.63 6.63 12.59
CA ARG A 278 8.31 6.86 11.17
C ARG A 278 7.31 5.81 10.65
N PHE A 279 6.61 6.11 9.56
CA PHE A 279 6.01 5.08 8.74
C PHE A 279 7.10 4.44 7.88
N PHE A 280 7.39 3.16 8.14
CA PHE A 280 8.55 2.46 7.58
C PHE A 280 9.85 3.24 7.79
N THR A 281 10.55 3.58 6.70
CA THR A 281 11.80 4.35 6.68
C THR A 281 11.60 5.75 6.08
N ILE A 282 10.36 6.23 6.00
CA ILE A 282 10.01 7.50 5.35
C ILE A 282 10.05 8.63 6.37
N ASN A 283 11.05 9.51 6.25
CA ASN A 283 11.25 10.65 7.16
C ASN A 283 10.06 11.62 7.17
N ASP A 284 9.42 11.78 6.02
CA ASP A 284 8.27 12.67 5.79
C ASP A 284 6.99 12.23 6.50
N LEU A 285 6.93 11.05 7.12
CA LEU A 285 5.71 10.52 7.74
C LEU A 285 5.95 10.21 9.22
N ILE A 286 5.46 11.09 10.09
CA ILE A 286 5.58 11.00 11.55
C ILE A 286 4.34 10.30 12.14
N CYS A 287 4.57 9.28 12.97
CA CYS A 287 3.49 8.48 13.51
C CYS A 287 2.80 9.13 14.72
N LEU A 288 1.53 8.77 14.91
CA LEU A 288 0.67 9.22 16.00
C LEU A 288 0.64 8.20 17.16
N ASN A 289 0.37 8.69 18.37
CA ASN A 289 0.07 7.89 19.56
C ASN A 289 -1.44 7.56 19.60
N MET A 290 -1.90 6.83 18.58
CA MET A 290 -3.34 6.58 18.34
C MET A 290 -4.03 5.76 19.45
N GLU A 291 -3.25 5.08 20.31
CA GLU A 291 -3.74 4.40 21.50
C GLU A 291 -4.23 5.36 22.61
N LYS A 292 -3.87 6.65 22.54
CA LYS A 292 -4.37 7.66 23.48
C LYS A 292 -5.74 8.17 23.05
N GLN A 293 -6.71 8.13 23.97
CA GLN A 293 -8.10 8.55 23.70
C GLN A 293 -8.20 9.97 23.14
N GLU A 294 -7.42 10.93 23.66
CA GLU A 294 -7.43 12.33 23.20
C GLU A 294 -6.99 12.47 21.72
N VAL A 295 -5.98 11.68 21.31
CA VAL A 295 -5.46 11.66 19.94
C VAL A 295 -6.49 11.03 19.02
N PHE A 296 -7.06 9.90 19.43
CA PHE A 296 -8.12 9.23 18.68
C PHE A 296 -9.33 10.12 18.47
N ASP A 297 -9.86 10.71 19.55
CA ASP A 297 -11.07 11.55 19.52
C ASP A 297 -10.88 12.76 18.60
N ARG A 298 -9.71 13.40 18.68
CA ARG A 298 -9.39 14.56 17.86
C ARG A 298 -9.16 14.19 16.39
N TYR A 299 -8.44 13.11 16.10
CA TYR A 299 -8.19 12.67 14.73
C TYR A 299 -9.46 12.21 14.02
N HIS A 300 -10.33 11.47 14.73
CA HIS A 300 -11.53 10.89 14.12
C HIS A 300 -12.77 11.80 14.18
N GLU A 301 -12.64 13.05 14.66
CA GLU A 301 -13.78 13.96 14.83
C GLU A 301 -14.58 14.14 13.54
N MET A 302 -13.90 14.50 12.44
CA MET A 302 -14.54 14.74 11.16
C MET A 302 -15.11 13.45 10.56
N ILE A 303 -14.34 12.36 10.51
CA ILE A 303 -14.84 11.10 9.93
C ILE A 303 -16.04 10.54 10.71
N ARG A 304 -16.02 10.65 12.05
CA ARG A 304 -17.16 10.28 12.89
C ARG A 304 -18.39 11.11 12.55
N ARG A 305 -18.24 12.42 12.35
CA ARG A 305 -19.33 13.29 11.90
C ARG A 305 -19.89 12.81 10.55
N LEU A 306 -19.03 12.56 9.56
CA LEU A 306 -19.46 12.10 8.24
C LEU A 306 -20.21 10.76 8.29
N CYS A 307 -19.80 9.85 9.18
CA CYS A 307 -20.53 8.60 9.43
C CYS A 307 -21.90 8.86 10.07
N ASN A 308 -21.95 9.68 11.12
CA ASN A 308 -23.19 10.01 11.85
C ASN A 308 -24.21 10.75 10.98
N ASP A 309 -23.75 11.63 10.10
CA ASP A 309 -24.58 12.37 9.14
C ASP A 309 -25.04 11.48 7.96
N GLY A 310 -24.62 10.21 7.93
CA GLY A 310 -24.98 9.25 6.89
C GLY A 310 -24.40 9.61 5.52
N LEU A 311 -23.23 10.28 5.50
CA LEU A 311 -22.49 10.61 4.29
C LEU A 311 -21.49 9.50 3.91
N VAL A 312 -20.95 8.78 4.90
CA VAL A 312 -20.01 7.67 4.74
C VAL A 312 -20.56 6.39 5.39
N GLN A 313 -20.65 5.28 4.65
CA GLN A 313 -21.27 4.01 5.13
C GLN A 313 -20.26 2.90 5.43
N GLY A 314 -19.00 3.06 5.00
CA GLY A 314 -17.90 2.20 5.44
C GLY A 314 -16.58 2.92 5.58
N LEU A 315 -15.64 2.32 6.31
CA LEU A 315 -14.26 2.77 6.45
C LEU A 315 -13.27 1.65 6.09
N ARG A 316 -12.24 1.99 5.31
CA ARG A 316 -11.02 1.19 5.14
C ARG A 316 -9.92 1.83 5.96
N ILE A 317 -9.31 1.05 6.85
CA ILE A 317 -8.24 1.51 7.73
C ILE A 317 -6.90 1.19 7.09
N ASP A 318 -6.13 2.23 6.78
CA ASP A 318 -4.75 2.14 6.32
C ASP A 318 -3.82 1.62 7.41
N HIS A 319 -2.89 0.75 7.02
CA HIS A 319 -1.75 0.31 7.81
C HIS A 319 -2.07 -0.01 9.29
N ILE A 320 -3.06 -0.88 9.52
CA ILE A 320 -3.48 -1.23 10.90
C ILE A 320 -2.32 -1.81 11.73
N ASP A 321 -1.38 -2.47 11.05
CA ASP A 321 -0.21 -3.11 11.66
C ASP A 321 0.86 -2.12 12.12
N GLY A 322 0.71 -0.82 11.86
CA GLY A 322 1.54 0.23 12.44
C GLY A 322 1.12 0.66 13.85
N LEU A 323 -0.13 0.38 14.24
CA LEU A 323 -0.68 0.84 15.51
C LEU A 323 -0.10 0.09 16.72
N PHE A 324 -0.07 0.75 17.87
CA PHE A 324 0.43 0.15 19.12
C PHE A 324 -0.52 -0.97 19.62
N ASP A 325 -1.82 -0.67 19.69
CA ASP A 325 -2.88 -1.63 20.03
C ASP A 325 -3.99 -1.64 18.94
N PRO A 326 -3.79 -2.41 17.85
CA PRO A 326 -4.77 -2.53 16.77
C PRO A 326 -6.17 -2.93 17.23
N GLU A 327 -6.26 -3.85 18.20
CA GLU A 327 -7.55 -4.35 18.69
C GLU A 327 -8.27 -3.27 19.49
N GLY A 328 -7.56 -2.57 20.39
CA GLY A 328 -8.10 -1.44 21.13
C GLY A 328 -8.58 -0.32 20.21
N TYR A 329 -7.78 0.02 19.19
CA TYR A 329 -8.15 0.99 18.17
C TYR A 329 -9.44 0.59 17.44
N LEU A 330 -9.55 -0.66 16.97
CA LEU A 330 -10.74 -1.14 16.26
C LEU A 330 -11.99 -1.13 17.15
N GLN A 331 -11.84 -1.41 18.46
CA GLN A 331 -12.94 -1.31 19.44
C GLN A 331 -13.39 0.14 19.64
N MET A 332 -12.44 1.08 19.76
CA MET A 332 -12.71 2.51 19.87
C MET A 332 -13.40 3.03 18.61
N LEU A 333 -12.89 2.67 17.42
CA LEU A 333 -13.47 3.03 16.14
C LEU A 333 -14.90 2.49 16.01
N ARG A 334 -15.11 1.20 16.25
CA ARG A 334 -16.45 0.58 16.21
C ARG A 334 -17.44 1.27 17.14
N THR A 335 -17.00 1.64 18.34
CA THR A 335 -17.83 2.37 19.31
C THR A 335 -18.16 3.77 18.81
N ALA A 336 -17.20 4.46 18.18
CA ALA A 336 -17.35 5.83 17.71
C ALA A 336 -18.27 5.96 16.48
N VAL A 337 -18.23 5.00 15.54
CA VAL A 337 -18.99 5.07 14.28
C VAL A 337 -20.24 4.18 14.24
N GLY A 338 -20.38 3.29 15.23
CA GLY A 338 -21.56 2.43 15.39
C GLY A 338 -21.47 1.06 14.71
N PRO A 339 -22.40 0.14 15.03
CA PRO A 339 -22.40 -1.24 14.54
C PRO A 339 -22.79 -1.36 13.06
N GLU A 340 -23.43 -0.34 12.49
CA GLU A 340 -23.94 -0.39 11.13
C GLU A 340 -22.87 -0.10 10.07
N GLN A 341 -21.73 0.48 10.46
CA GLN A 341 -20.63 0.84 9.57
C GLN A 341 -19.89 -0.39 9.06
N TYR A 342 -19.65 -0.46 7.75
CA TYR A 342 -18.76 -1.48 7.19
C TYR A 342 -17.30 -1.12 7.49
N LEU A 343 -16.54 -1.98 8.16
CA LEU A 343 -15.14 -1.74 8.51
C LEU A 343 -14.24 -2.82 7.91
N ILE A 344 -13.25 -2.42 7.13
CA ILE A 344 -12.18 -3.31 6.66
C ILE A 344 -10.82 -2.70 6.95
N ILE A 345 -9.79 -3.54 6.98
CA ILE A 345 -8.43 -3.12 7.27
C ILE A 345 -7.50 -3.45 6.10
N GLU A 346 -6.51 -2.62 5.87
CA GLU A 346 -5.33 -3.05 5.16
C GLU A 346 -4.43 -3.84 6.10
N LYS A 347 -4.35 -5.15 5.86
CA LYS A 347 -3.47 -6.06 6.59
C LYS A 347 -2.98 -7.15 5.66
N ILE A 348 -1.67 -7.36 5.66
CA ILE A 348 -1.01 -8.39 4.86
C ILE A 348 -0.92 -9.67 5.67
N LEU A 349 -1.51 -10.75 5.18
CA LEU A 349 -1.47 -12.06 5.82
C LEU A 349 -0.41 -12.90 5.13
N GLU A 350 0.47 -13.54 5.90
CA GLU A 350 1.28 -14.63 5.36
C GLU A 350 0.41 -15.81 4.93
N TRP A 351 0.96 -16.71 4.11
CA TRP A 351 0.18 -17.73 3.39
C TRP A 351 -0.80 -18.56 4.23
N GLU A 352 -0.40 -18.95 5.45
CA GLU A 352 -1.21 -19.73 6.40
C GLU A 352 -1.69 -18.91 7.61
N GLU A 353 -1.44 -17.59 7.60
CA GLU A 353 -1.88 -16.68 8.67
C GLU A 353 -3.39 -16.45 8.59
N THR A 354 -4.03 -16.32 9.75
CA THR A 354 -5.46 -15.99 9.84
C THR A 354 -5.69 -14.73 10.66
N LEU A 355 -6.69 -13.95 10.27
CA LEU A 355 -7.09 -12.77 11.02
C LEU A 355 -7.67 -13.15 12.40
N PRO A 356 -7.43 -12.35 13.44
CA PRO A 356 -8.11 -12.51 14.72
C PRO A 356 -9.64 -12.40 14.58
N LEU A 357 -10.36 -13.48 14.85
CA LEU A 357 -11.83 -13.54 14.71
C LEU A 357 -12.61 -12.56 15.62
N ARG A 358 -11.96 -12.08 16.69
CA ARG A 358 -12.58 -11.15 17.66
C ARG A 358 -12.56 -9.69 17.22
N TRP A 359 -11.84 -9.35 16.16
CA TRP A 359 -11.77 -7.97 15.68
C TRP A 359 -13.13 -7.53 15.10
N PRO A 360 -13.64 -6.35 15.46
CA PRO A 360 -14.99 -5.91 15.09
C PRO A 360 -15.07 -5.37 13.64
N ILE A 361 -14.57 -6.14 12.68
CA ILE A 361 -14.39 -5.81 11.27
C ILE A 361 -15.03 -6.86 10.37
N GLN A 362 -15.22 -6.52 9.10
CA GLN A 362 -15.78 -7.41 8.09
C GLN A 362 -14.70 -8.15 7.27
N GLY A 363 -13.44 -7.71 7.34
CA GLY A 363 -12.32 -8.39 6.69
C GLY A 363 -11.16 -7.47 6.34
N THR A 364 -10.37 -7.86 5.34
CA THR A 364 -9.24 -7.07 4.83
C THR A 364 -9.57 -6.38 3.51
N SER A 365 -8.62 -5.58 3.00
CA SER A 365 -8.59 -5.02 1.64
C SER A 365 -8.36 -6.06 0.53
N GLY A 366 -8.12 -7.34 0.85
CA GLY A 366 -8.27 -8.44 -0.10
C GLY A 366 -6.99 -9.04 -0.70
N TYR A 367 -5.80 -8.66 -0.26
CA TYR A 367 -4.53 -9.23 -0.77
C TYR A 367 -4.44 -10.76 -0.63
N GLY A 368 -4.91 -11.34 0.48
CA GLY A 368 -4.93 -12.82 0.61
C GLY A 368 -5.88 -13.52 -0.38
N PHE A 369 -6.94 -12.83 -0.84
CA PHE A 369 -7.78 -13.34 -1.92
C PHE A 369 -7.06 -13.24 -3.27
N LEU A 370 -6.39 -12.11 -3.54
CA LEU A 370 -5.55 -11.90 -4.71
C LEU A 370 -4.54 -13.04 -4.86
N ALA A 371 -3.74 -13.30 -3.82
CA ALA A 371 -2.75 -14.37 -3.79
C ALA A 371 -3.39 -15.73 -4.08
N THR A 372 -4.48 -16.06 -3.38
CA THR A 372 -5.18 -17.33 -3.57
C THR A 372 -5.67 -17.55 -5.01
N VAL A 373 -6.19 -16.50 -5.66
CA VAL A 373 -6.60 -16.57 -7.07
C VAL A 373 -5.39 -16.63 -8.02
N ASN A 374 -4.31 -15.90 -7.70
CA ASN A 374 -3.09 -15.94 -8.48
C ASN A 374 -2.51 -17.37 -8.53
N HIS A 375 -2.42 -18.04 -7.38
CA HIS A 375 -1.97 -19.44 -7.28
C HIS A 375 -2.91 -20.45 -7.95
N LEU A 376 -4.21 -20.17 -8.07
CA LEU A 376 -5.14 -21.05 -8.77
C LEU A 376 -4.78 -21.20 -10.27
N PHE A 377 -4.21 -20.15 -10.86
CA PHE A 377 -3.82 -20.12 -12.28
C PHE A 377 -2.35 -20.48 -12.52
N THR A 378 -1.65 -20.99 -11.50
CA THR A 378 -0.27 -21.48 -11.60
C THR A 378 -0.26 -23.01 -11.57
N ASP A 379 0.43 -23.66 -12.52
CA ASP A 379 0.56 -25.11 -12.54
C ASP A 379 1.50 -25.60 -11.43
N PHE A 380 0.93 -25.92 -10.28
CA PHE A 380 1.68 -26.38 -9.10
C PHE A 380 2.55 -27.61 -9.37
N THR A 381 2.24 -28.42 -10.39
CA THR A 381 3.01 -29.63 -10.73
C THR A 381 4.41 -29.31 -11.28
N LYS A 382 4.66 -28.05 -11.66
CA LYS A 382 5.90 -27.59 -12.29
C LYS A 382 6.89 -26.93 -11.34
N GLU A 383 6.57 -26.83 -10.06
CA GLU A 383 7.42 -26.21 -9.03
C GLU A 383 8.87 -26.70 -9.10
N GLN A 384 9.07 -28.02 -9.12
CA GLN A 384 10.42 -28.60 -9.15
C GLN A 384 11.21 -28.22 -10.40
N ALA A 385 10.54 -28.10 -11.56
CA ALA A 385 11.20 -27.71 -12.81
C ALA A 385 11.67 -26.25 -12.75
N PHE A 386 10.84 -25.35 -12.21
CA PHE A 386 11.22 -23.95 -11.97
C PHE A 386 12.31 -23.83 -10.90
N ASN A 387 12.24 -24.60 -9.81
CA ASN A 387 13.28 -24.63 -8.77
C ASN A 387 14.64 -25.03 -9.32
N THR A 388 14.69 -26.10 -10.12
CA THR A 388 15.92 -26.56 -10.74
C THR A 388 16.45 -25.53 -11.74
N TYR A 389 15.63 -25.06 -12.68
CA TYR A 389 16.06 -24.09 -13.69
C TYR A 389 16.53 -22.77 -13.09
N TYR A 390 15.78 -22.23 -12.13
CA TYR A 390 16.10 -20.94 -11.54
C TYR A 390 17.44 -20.98 -10.77
N ARG A 391 17.73 -22.08 -10.08
CA ARG A 391 19.05 -22.31 -9.44
C ARG A 391 20.18 -22.49 -10.45
N GLU A 392 19.92 -22.92 -11.68
CA GLU A 392 20.94 -22.99 -12.73
C GLU A 392 21.32 -21.61 -13.25
N ILE A 393 20.34 -20.70 -13.43
CA ILE A 393 20.59 -19.35 -13.94
C ILE A 393 21.07 -18.37 -12.86
N TYR A 394 20.78 -18.63 -11.59
CA TYR A 394 21.24 -17.81 -10.46
C TYR A 394 21.65 -18.67 -9.24
N PRO A 395 22.81 -19.36 -9.30
CA PRO A 395 23.22 -20.35 -8.29
C PRO A 395 23.51 -19.81 -6.89
N GLU A 396 23.84 -18.51 -6.78
CA GLU A 396 24.24 -17.86 -5.52
C GLU A 396 23.03 -17.47 -4.65
N LEU A 397 21.80 -17.70 -5.11
CA LEU A 397 20.59 -17.34 -4.37
C LEU A 397 20.41 -18.24 -3.13
N PRO A 398 20.31 -17.65 -1.92
CA PRO A 398 19.94 -18.42 -0.74
C PRO A 398 18.50 -18.97 -0.83
N ASP A 399 18.15 -19.90 0.05
CA ASP A 399 16.75 -20.31 0.23
C ASP A 399 15.87 -19.10 0.54
N TYR A 400 14.60 -19.13 0.12
CA TYR A 400 13.72 -17.97 0.25
C TYR A 400 13.58 -17.48 1.69
N GLU A 401 13.45 -18.38 2.67
CA GLU A 401 13.33 -17.97 4.08
C GLU A 401 14.62 -17.30 4.57
N GLU A 402 15.78 -17.76 4.10
CA GLU A 402 17.06 -17.17 4.43
C GLU A 402 17.24 -15.81 3.74
N LEU A 403 16.89 -15.69 2.47
CA LEU A 403 16.86 -14.41 1.75
C LEU A 403 16.00 -13.38 2.49
N VAL A 404 14.79 -13.77 2.90
CA VAL A 404 13.89 -12.88 3.65
C VAL A 404 14.51 -12.45 4.96
N TYR A 405 15.09 -13.37 5.73
CA TYR A 405 15.78 -13.06 6.98
C TYR A 405 16.94 -12.08 6.76
N GLU A 406 17.82 -12.36 5.79
CA GLU A 406 18.96 -11.51 5.44
C GLU A 406 18.53 -10.10 5.04
N LYS A 407 17.47 -9.95 4.22
CA LYS A 407 16.98 -8.64 3.79
C LYS A 407 16.24 -7.88 4.89
N LYS A 408 15.50 -8.58 5.76
CA LYS A 408 14.96 -7.97 7.00
C LYS A 408 16.08 -7.47 7.91
N ARG A 409 17.15 -8.24 8.08
CA ARG A 409 18.35 -7.84 8.84
C ARG A 409 19.03 -6.63 8.22
N PHE A 410 19.26 -6.64 6.92
CA PHE A 410 19.85 -5.52 6.19
C PHE A 410 19.06 -4.22 6.42
N ILE A 411 17.74 -4.24 6.27
CA ILE A 411 16.90 -3.06 6.52
C ILE A 411 17.04 -2.59 7.97
N LEU A 412 16.98 -3.52 8.93
CA LEU A 412 17.10 -3.19 10.34
C LEU A 412 18.45 -2.53 10.68
N GLU A 413 19.55 -3.02 10.12
CA GLU A 413 20.91 -2.56 10.44
C GLU A 413 21.32 -1.31 9.67
N GLU A 414 20.97 -1.22 8.40
CA GLU A 414 21.42 -0.13 7.53
C GLU A 414 20.43 1.04 7.48
N ARG A 415 19.14 0.83 7.79
CA ARG A 415 18.10 1.87 7.64
C ARG A 415 17.33 2.19 8.91
N MET A 416 17.32 1.28 9.87
CA MET A 416 16.51 1.38 11.10
C MET A 416 17.33 1.12 12.39
N SER A 417 18.64 1.38 12.36
CA SER A 417 19.51 1.11 13.52
C SER A 417 19.18 2.05 14.68
N GLY A 418 18.79 3.29 14.38
CA GLY A 418 18.34 4.25 15.38
C GLY A 418 17.04 3.83 16.07
N GLU A 419 16.09 3.26 15.32
CA GLU A 419 14.88 2.65 15.88
C GLU A 419 15.19 1.48 16.83
N LEU A 420 16.15 0.61 16.45
CA LEU A 420 16.57 -0.49 17.32
C LEU A 420 17.23 0.03 18.60
N ASP A 421 18.02 1.10 18.54
CA ASP A 421 18.59 1.73 19.72
C ASP A 421 17.50 2.29 20.65
N ASN A 422 16.43 2.86 20.09
CA ASN A 422 15.28 3.28 20.88
C ASN A 422 14.60 2.13 21.64
N LEU A 423 14.51 0.94 21.03
CA LEU A 423 14.00 -0.24 21.73
C LEU A 423 14.91 -0.66 22.89
N LEU A 424 16.23 -0.59 22.72
CA LEU A 424 17.16 -0.92 23.81
C LEU A 424 17.05 0.09 24.96
N LEU A 425 16.96 1.38 24.65
CA LEU A 425 16.73 2.42 25.66
C LEU A 425 15.42 2.18 26.40
N LEU A 426 14.34 1.85 25.67
CA LEU A 426 13.06 1.51 26.29
C LEU A 426 13.18 0.29 27.20
N MET A 427 13.95 -0.73 26.80
CA MET A 427 14.18 -1.92 27.62
C MET A 427 14.92 -1.59 28.92
N GLU A 428 15.84 -0.63 28.89
CA GLU A 428 16.54 -0.10 30.07
C GLU A 428 15.59 0.70 30.98
N ASP A 429 14.79 1.59 30.41
CA ASP A 429 13.83 2.43 31.13
C ASP A 429 12.76 1.61 31.85
N LEU A 430 12.31 0.53 31.22
CA LEU A 430 11.38 -0.45 31.78
C LEU A 430 12.05 -1.44 32.76
N GLN A 431 13.35 -1.31 33.01
CA GLN A 431 14.13 -2.19 33.90
C GLN A 431 14.07 -3.68 33.50
N LEU A 432 13.89 -3.95 32.21
CA LEU A 432 13.78 -5.29 31.69
C LEU A 432 15.13 -5.96 31.56
N VAL A 433 16.21 -5.21 31.28
CA VAL A 433 17.58 -5.76 31.18
C VAL A 433 17.97 -6.60 32.42
N PRO A 434 18.78 -7.68 32.26
CA PRO A 434 19.13 -8.57 33.37
C PRO A 434 19.89 -7.85 34.49
N ASP A 435 20.89 -7.05 34.12
CA ASP A 435 21.68 -6.21 35.04
C ASP A 435 22.19 -4.93 34.35
N LYS A 436 22.61 -3.93 35.14
CA LYS A 436 23.16 -2.66 34.63
C LYS A 436 24.52 -2.77 33.92
N LYS A 437 25.18 -3.92 34.00
CA LYS A 437 26.48 -4.20 33.35
C LYS A 437 26.31 -4.96 32.03
N THR A 438 25.08 -5.28 31.65
CA THR A 438 24.78 -6.01 30.42
C THR A 438 25.34 -5.23 29.24
N HIS A 439 26.16 -5.89 28.43
CA HIS A 439 26.75 -5.26 27.26
C HIS A 439 25.65 -4.95 26.24
N LYS A 440 25.54 -3.68 25.83
CA LYS A 440 24.50 -3.22 24.91
C LYS A 440 24.60 -3.89 23.54
N GLN A 441 25.83 -4.10 23.04
CA GLN A 441 26.05 -4.60 21.69
C GLN A 441 25.54 -6.04 21.47
N PRO A 442 25.88 -7.06 22.30
CA PRO A 442 25.29 -8.39 22.16
C PRO A 442 23.76 -8.43 22.32
N LEU A 443 23.20 -7.52 23.12
CA LEU A 443 21.74 -7.40 23.28
C LEU A 443 21.09 -6.80 22.03
N LYS A 444 21.72 -5.78 21.43
CA LYS A 444 21.31 -5.16 20.16
C LYS A 444 21.27 -6.19 19.04
N GLU A 445 22.36 -6.93 18.87
CA GLU A 445 22.50 -7.96 17.83
C GLU A 445 21.45 -9.08 18.01
N ALA A 446 21.30 -9.59 19.23
CA ALA A 446 20.31 -10.63 19.53
C ALA A 446 18.87 -10.15 19.32
N LEU A 447 18.52 -8.93 19.79
CA LEU A 447 17.18 -8.37 19.59
C LEU A 447 16.89 -8.13 18.11
N GLY A 448 17.83 -7.52 17.39
CA GLY A 448 17.71 -7.27 15.95
C GLY A 448 17.52 -8.55 15.15
N SER A 449 18.30 -9.60 15.47
CA SER A 449 18.15 -10.92 14.86
C SER A 449 16.80 -11.56 15.17
N PHE A 450 16.35 -11.50 16.41
CA PHE A 450 15.04 -12.03 16.81
C PHE A 450 13.90 -11.32 16.08
N LEU A 451 13.91 -9.99 15.98
CA LEU A 451 12.86 -9.22 15.28
C LEU A 451 12.84 -9.50 13.77
N ALA A 452 14.01 -9.58 13.13
CA ALA A 452 14.10 -9.90 11.70
C ALA A 452 13.67 -11.35 11.38
N ALA A 453 13.73 -12.25 12.36
CA ALA A 453 13.32 -13.65 12.22
C ALA A 453 11.81 -13.89 12.35
N PHE A 454 10.99 -12.86 12.57
CA PHE A 454 9.53 -13.05 12.61
C PHE A 454 9.01 -13.54 11.25
N PRO A 455 8.29 -14.69 11.21
CA PRO A 455 7.77 -15.27 9.98
C PRO A 455 6.48 -14.59 9.49
N VAL A 456 5.95 -13.63 10.25
CA VAL A 456 4.75 -12.83 9.93
C VAL A 456 5.04 -11.35 10.12
N TYR A 457 4.18 -10.47 9.61
CA TYR A 457 4.31 -9.02 9.79
C TYR A 457 4.39 -8.66 11.27
N ARG A 458 3.47 -9.18 12.09
CA ARG A 458 3.50 -9.02 13.54
C ARG A 458 2.52 -9.98 14.22
N ILE A 459 2.67 -10.11 15.54
CA ILE A 459 1.64 -10.66 16.43
C ILE A 459 0.90 -9.53 17.17
N TYR A 460 -0.20 -9.88 17.84
CA TYR A 460 -1.06 -8.94 18.57
C TYR A 460 -1.14 -9.24 20.10
N PRO A 461 -0.05 -9.01 20.86
CA PRO A 461 0.04 -9.42 22.26
C PRO A 461 -0.68 -8.43 23.18
N ARG A 462 -1.77 -8.88 23.82
CA ARG A 462 -2.61 -8.05 24.70
C ARG A 462 -2.61 -8.52 26.16
N GLU A 463 -2.30 -9.78 26.40
CA GLU A 463 -2.22 -10.33 27.75
C GLU A 463 -1.32 -11.55 27.77
N TYR A 464 -0.77 -11.84 28.95
CA TYR A 464 -0.07 -13.09 29.22
C TYR A 464 -1.00 -14.07 29.97
N PRO A 465 -0.91 -15.39 29.72
CA PRO A 465 -0.07 -16.03 28.71
C PRO A 465 -0.55 -15.72 27.28
N LEU A 466 0.39 -15.68 26.32
CA LEU A 466 0.07 -15.51 24.91
C LEU A 466 -0.74 -16.70 24.38
N THR A 467 -1.46 -16.50 23.29
CA THR A 467 -2.14 -17.60 22.59
C THR A 467 -1.12 -18.61 22.04
N SER A 468 -1.57 -19.84 21.75
CA SER A 468 -0.72 -20.87 21.16
C SER A 468 -0.09 -20.41 19.85
N GLY A 469 -0.87 -19.84 18.93
CA GLY A 469 -0.37 -19.33 17.66
C GLY A 469 0.73 -18.27 17.81
N GLN A 470 0.52 -17.29 18.70
CA GLN A 470 1.54 -16.26 18.98
C GLN A 470 2.80 -16.85 19.61
N THR A 471 2.63 -17.84 20.50
CA THR A 471 3.75 -18.52 21.14
C THR A 471 4.59 -19.28 20.12
N GLU A 472 3.96 -19.97 19.16
CA GLU A 472 4.68 -20.69 18.10
C GLU A 472 5.41 -19.73 17.15
N VAL A 473 4.81 -18.59 16.78
CA VAL A 473 5.49 -17.54 16.01
C VAL A 473 6.76 -17.04 16.72
N ILE A 474 6.67 -16.76 18.01
CA ILE A 474 7.83 -16.31 18.81
C ILE A 474 8.90 -17.40 18.88
N LYS A 475 8.52 -18.67 19.06
CA LYS A 475 9.48 -19.78 19.09
C LYS A 475 10.17 -20.01 17.75
N HIS A 476 9.42 -19.88 16.64
CA HIS A 476 9.99 -19.97 15.29
C HIS A 476 11.05 -18.88 15.09
N ALA A 477 10.69 -17.64 15.39
CA ALA A 477 11.62 -16.51 15.28
C ALA A 477 12.85 -16.68 16.20
N TYR A 478 12.66 -17.19 17.42
CA TYR A 478 13.77 -17.52 18.32
C TYR A 478 14.70 -18.59 17.73
N GLN A 479 14.14 -19.67 17.19
CA GLN A 479 14.95 -20.76 16.63
C GLN A 479 15.75 -20.28 15.43
N LYS A 480 15.12 -19.56 14.49
CA LYS A 480 15.79 -18.97 13.32
C LYS A 480 16.89 -17.97 13.72
N ALA A 481 16.64 -17.13 14.73
CA ALA A 481 17.65 -16.22 15.26
C ALA A 481 18.82 -16.95 15.94
N LYS A 482 18.53 -18.04 16.67
CA LYS A 482 19.55 -18.88 17.32
C LYS A 482 20.41 -19.63 16.32
N ASP A 483 19.83 -20.13 15.25
CA ASP A 483 20.56 -20.81 14.16
C ASP A 483 21.53 -19.86 13.47
N ASN A 484 21.15 -18.58 13.34
CA ASN A 484 21.97 -17.53 12.74
C ASN A 484 22.98 -16.87 13.69
N LEU A 485 22.68 -16.81 15.00
CA LEU A 485 23.56 -16.22 16.03
C LEU A 485 23.80 -17.18 17.20
N PRO A 486 24.46 -18.35 16.99
CA PRO A 486 24.67 -19.34 18.04
C PRO A 486 25.51 -18.81 19.21
N ALA A 487 26.42 -17.86 18.97
CA ALA A 487 27.21 -17.21 20.03
C ALA A 487 26.37 -16.36 21.01
N HIS A 488 25.13 -16.00 20.63
CA HIS A 488 24.21 -15.15 21.39
C HIS A 488 23.12 -15.94 22.13
N GLU A 489 23.21 -17.28 22.19
CA GLU A 489 22.18 -18.17 22.74
C GLU A 489 21.63 -17.71 24.11
N LYS A 490 22.50 -17.39 25.08
CA LYS A 490 22.07 -16.95 26.42
C LYS A 490 21.25 -15.65 26.39
N THR A 491 21.61 -14.72 25.50
CA THR A 491 20.90 -13.46 25.33
C THR A 491 19.55 -13.68 24.66
N LEU A 492 19.51 -14.56 23.65
CA LEU A 492 18.27 -14.97 22.97
C LEU A 492 17.32 -15.71 23.93
N ASP A 493 17.82 -16.60 24.78
CA ASP A 493 17.03 -17.29 25.82
C ASP A 493 16.37 -16.29 26.77
N PHE A 494 17.12 -15.27 27.16
CA PHE A 494 16.61 -14.20 28.00
C PHE A 494 15.52 -13.39 27.26
N LEU A 495 15.76 -12.97 26.01
CA LEU A 495 14.76 -12.26 25.21
C LEU A 495 13.49 -13.10 24.99
N LEU A 496 13.63 -14.40 24.75
CA LEU A 496 12.52 -15.34 24.65
C LEU A 496 11.72 -15.35 25.96
N SER A 497 12.39 -15.36 27.11
CA SER A 497 11.73 -15.28 28.41
C SER A 497 10.98 -13.96 28.61
N VAL A 498 11.49 -12.84 28.09
CA VAL A 498 10.79 -11.54 28.13
C VAL A 498 9.55 -11.58 27.24
N PHE A 499 9.68 -12.04 26.00
CA PHE A 499 8.59 -12.11 25.01
C PHE A 499 7.48 -13.08 25.42
N LEU A 500 7.80 -14.13 26.19
CA LEU A 500 6.82 -15.08 26.72
C LEU A 500 6.27 -14.67 28.10
N GLY A 501 6.68 -13.52 28.65
CA GLY A 501 6.24 -13.04 29.96
C GLY A 501 6.78 -13.85 31.16
N LYS A 502 7.92 -14.52 30.98
CA LYS A 502 8.53 -15.47 31.94
C LYS A 502 9.84 -14.98 32.57
N ALA A 503 10.31 -13.77 32.26
CA ALA A 503 11.59 -13.24 32.73
C ALA A 503 11.63 -12.82 34.22
N GLY A 504 10.56 -13.03 34.99
CA GLY A 504 10.47 -12.59 36.39
C GLY A 504 10.43 -11.06 36.57
N LYS A 505 10.09 -10.32 35.51
CA LYS A 505 9.89 -8.86 35.50
C LYS A 505 8.40 -8.52 35.60
N ARG A 506 8.04 -7.23 35.71
CA ARG A 506 6.63 -6.82 35.72
C ARG A 506 5.98 -7.19 34.37
N ALA A 507 4.86 -7.91 34.41
CA ALA A 507 4.17 -8.37 33.21
C ALA A 507 3.75 -7.23 32.28
N ALA A 508 3.28 -6.11 32.84
CA ALA A 508 2.89 -4.92 32.08
C ALA A 508 4.07 -4.32 31.29
N ASP A 509 5.28 -4.28 31.87
CA ASP A 509 6.47 -3.75 31.18
C ASP A 509 6.91 -4.67 30.04
N MET A 510 6.94 -5.99 30.29
CA MET A 510 7.28 -6.98 29.26
C MET A 510 6.27 -6.94 28.10
N GLN A 511 4.98 -6.77 28.42
CA GLN A 511 3.93 -6.65 27.42
C GLN A 511 4.10 -5.36 26.61
N TYR A 512 4.27 -4.21 27.28
CA TYR A 512 4.45 -2.92 26.61
C TYR A 512 5.67 -2.96 25.67
N PHE A 513 6.80 -3.50 26.15
CA PHE A 513 7.99 -3.69 25.32
C PHE A 513 7.72 -4.57 24.10
N LEU A 514 7.07 -5.72 24.29
CA LEU A 514 6.70 -6.60 23.18
C LEU A 514 5.78 -5.89 22.18
N GLN A 515 4.76 -5.15 22.63
CA GLN A 515 3.88 -4.36 21.76
C GLN A 515 4.66 -3.31 20.95
N ARG A 516 5.64 -2.62 21.58
CA ARG A 516 6.53 -1.71 20.86
C ARG A 516 7.35 -2.45 19.81
N CYS A 517 7.95 -3.59 20.13
CA CYS A 517 8.64 -4.44 19.16
C CYS A 517 7.75 -4.81 17.95
N GLN A 518 6.45 -5.07 18.18
CA GLN A 518 5.52 -5.40 17.09
C GLN A 518 5.22 -4.24 16.13
N GLN A 519 5.47 -2.98 16.52
CA GLN A 519 5.41 -1.84 15.60
C GLN A 519 6.65 -1.77 14.67
N PHE A 520 7.69 -2.58 14.92
CA PHE A 520 8.91 -2.65 14.11
C PHE A 520 8.95 -3.86 13.18
N THR A 521 8.40 -5.01 13.57
CA THR A 521 8.42 -6.22 12.72
C THR A 521 7.66 -6.02 11.41
N GLY A 522 6.58 -5.21 11.42
CA GLY A 522 5.81 -4.86 10.23
C GLY A 522 6.64 -4.11 9.17
N PRO A 523 7.29 -2.98 9.51
CA PRO A 523 8.26 -2.32 8.65
C PRO A 523 9.36 -3.24 8.10
N LEU A 524 9.90 -4.15 8.91
CA LEU A 524 10.90 -5.11 8.43
C LEU A 524 10.30 -6.06 7.39
N ALA A 525 9.07 -6.54 7.59
CA ALA A 525 8.36 -7.34 6.60
C ALA A 525 8.14 -6.56 5.29
N ALA A 526 7.55 -5.38 5.34
CA ALA A 526 7.29 -4.58 4.15
C ALA A 526 8.58 -4.24 3.38
N LYS A 527 9.58 -3.65 4.07
CA LYS A 527 10.80 -3.17 3.40
C LYS A 527 11.78 -4.28 3.05
N GLY A 528 11.86 -5.33 3.88
CA GLY A 528 12.73 -6.48 3.67
C GLY A 528 12.17 -7.47 2.64
N VAL A 529 10.85 -7.67 2.60
CA VAL A 529 10.20 -8.64 1.71
C VAL A 529 9.64 -7.96 0.46
N GLU A 530 8.62 -7.11 0.61
CA GLU A 530 7.89 -6.54 -0.52
C GLU A 530 8.75 -5.61 -1.39
N ASP A 531 9.62 -4.83 -0.74
CA ASP A 531 10.45 -3.81 -1.39
C ASP A 531 11.91 -4.25 -1.52
N THR A 532 12.25 -5.51 -1.27
CA THR A 532 13.61 -6.04 -1.50
C THR A 532 13.57 -7.48 -2.00
N SER A 533 13.18 -8.46 -1.19
CA SER A 533 13.19 -9.88 -1.61
C SER A 533 12.35 -10.15 -2.87
N PHE A 534 11.22 -9.47 -3.06
CA PHE A 534 10.39 -9.56 -4.27
C PHE A 534 11.06 -9.08 -5.56
N TYR A 535 12.16 -8.33 -5.47
CA TYR A 535 12.94 -7.89 -6.62
C TYR A 535 14.22 -8.74 -6.83
N ILE A 536 14.44 -9.73 -5.94
CA ILE A 536 15.59 -10.64 -5.99
C ILE A 536 15.14 -12.06 -6.33
N PHE A 537 14.11 -12.58 -5.66
CA PHE A 537 13.59 -13.93 -5.90
C PHE A 537 12.67 -13.95 -7.12
N ASN A 538 13.25 -14.09 -8.31
CA ASN A 538 12.59 -13.85 -9.59
C ASN A 538 12.12 -15.13 -10.30
N GLN A 539 11.95 -16.24 -9.57
CA GLN A 539 11.55 -17.54 -10.12
C GLN A 539 10.31 -17.45 -11.01
N LEU A 540 9.24 -16.84 -10.49
CA LEU A 540 8.01 -16.53 -11.21
C LEU A 540 7.41 -15.23 -10.63
N ILE A 541 7.69 -14.10 -11.27
CA ILE A 541 7.48 -12.77 -10.66
C ILE A 541 6.02 -12.36 -10.51
N SER A 542 5.08 -13.14 -11.06
CA SER A 542 3.65 -12.96 -10.79
C SER A 542 3.31 -13.21 -9.32
N HIS A 543 4.09 -14.00 -8.59
CA HIS A 543 3.91 -14.23 -7.15
C HIS A 543 4.69 -13.25 -6.27
N ASN A 544 5.46 -12.33 -6.88
CA ASN A 544 6.18 -11.27 -6.17
C ASN A 544 5.24 -10.07 -5.97
N GLU A 545 4.15 -10.32 -5.25
CA GLU A 545 3.00 -9.42 -5.13
C GLU A 545 2.61 -9.21 -3.66
N VAL A 546 2.06 -8.03 -3.36
CA VAL A 546 1.68 -7.66 -1.98
C VAL A 546 0.69 -8.67 -1.41
N GLY A 547 1.05 -9.30 -0.29
CA GLY A 547 0.30 -10.37 0.36
C GLY A 547 0.25 -11.71 -0.36
N ASP A 548 1.08 -11.88 -1.38
CA ASP A 548 1.40 -13.17 -1.98
C ASP A 548 2.68 -13.75 -1.36
N SER A 549 2.96 -15.03 -1.62
CA SER A 549 4.08 -15.77 -1.03
C SER A 549 4.91 -16.44 -2.13
N PRO A 550 6.01 -15.81 -2.59
CA PRO A 550 6.82 -16.30 -3.72
C PRO A 550 7.37 -17.72 -3.58
N HIS A 551 7.52 -18.23 -2.36
CA HIS A 551 8.00 -19.60 -2.10
C HIS A 551 6.90 -20.67 -2.26
N VAL A 552 5.63 -20.26 -2.36
CA VAL A 552 4.53 -21.15 -2.72
C VAL A 552 4.44 -21.18 -4.25
N PHE A 553 4.16 -22.34 -4.85
CA PHE A 553 4.10 -22.47 -6.31
C PHE A 553 2.78 -23.13 -6.73
N GLY A 554 1.78 -22.30 -7.03
CA GLY A 554 0.43 -22.74 -7.37
C GLY A 554 -0.34 -23.50 -6.27
N ILE A 555 -1.62 -23.78 -6.52
CA ILE A 555 -2.48 -24.62 -5.66
C ILE A 555 -3.42 -25.50 -6.48
N ARG A 556 -3.94 -26.54 -5.84
CA ARG A 556 -5.01 -27.38 -6.42
C ARG A 556 -6.37 -26.71 -6.28
N ALA A 557 -7.34 -27.13 -7.09
CA ALA A 557 -8.72 -26.62 -6.99
C ALA A 557 -9.34 -26.92 -5.62
N GLU A 558 -9.01 -28.07 -5.02
CA GLU A 558 -9.48 -28.46 -3.69
C GLU A 558 -8.96 -27.53 -2.59
N ASP A 559 -7.71 -27.07 -2.69
CA ASP A 559 -7.13 -26.09 -1.77
C ASP A 559 -7.82 -24.73 -1.90
N PHE A 560 -8.11 -24.31 -3.13
CA PHE A 560 -8.91 -23.11 -3.39
C PHE A 560 -10.30 -23.21 -2.74
N HIS A 561 -11.00 -24.33 -2.95
CA HIS A 561 -12.31 -24.58 -2.34
C HIS A 561 -12.26 -24.56 -0.80
N ARG A 562 -11.24 -25.18 -0.19
CA ARG A 562 -11.02 -25.15 1.26
C ARG A 562 -10.87 -23.72 1.79
N ARG A 563 -10.09 -22.89 1.10
CA ARG A 563 -9.92 -21.46 1.45
C ARG A 563 -11.21 -20.68 1.29
N MET A 564 -12.00 -20.93 0.25
CA MET A 564 -13.30 -20.27 0.05
C MET A 564 -14.35 -20.69 1.09
N LEU A 565 -14.37 -21.95 1.51
CA LEU A 565 -15.24 -22.43 2.60
C LEU A 565 -14.92 -21.73 3.92
N LEU A 566 -13.62 -21.64 4.27
CA LEU A 566 -13.16 -20.92 5.47
C LEU A 566 -13.53 -19.43 5.40
N ARG A 567 -13.33 -18.81 4.24
CA ARG A 567 -13.71 -17.41 3.99
C ARG A 567 -15.21 -17.20 4.16
N ASN A 568 -16.05 -18.05 3.56
CA ASN A 568 -17.51 -17.97 3.68
C ASN A 568 -17.98 -18.06 5.14
N LYS A 569 -17.27 -18.86 5.95
CA LYS A 569 -17.60 -19.05 7.36
C LYS A 569 -17.15 -17.89 8.26
N HIS A 570 -15.94 -17.38 8.06
CA HIS A 570 -15.29 -16.49 9.03
C HIS A 570 -15.29 -15.02 8.61
N PHE A 571 -15.13 -14.74 7.30
CA PHE A 571 -15.06 -13.39 6.76
C PHE A 571 -15.79 -13.29 5.41
N PRO A 572 -17.11 -13.58 5.35
CA PRO A 572 -17.89 -13.60 4.10
C PRO A 572 -18.03 -12.21 3.45
N HIS A 573 -17.65 -11.15 4.15
CA HIS A 573 -17.74 -9.77 3.70
C HIS A 573 -16.37 -9.09 3.56
N SER A 574 -15.28 -9.87 3.57
CA SER A 574 -13.94 -9.35 3.26
C SER A 574 -13.84 -8.99 1.78
N ILE A 575 -12.95 -8.06 1.41
CA ILE A 575 -12.76 -7.65 0.01
C ILE A 575 -12.08 -8.76 -0.80
N ASN A 576 -12.55 -8.97 -2.02
CA ASN A 576 -11.94 -9.78 -3.07
C ASN A 576 -11.24 -8.83 -4.05
N ALA A 577 -10.01 -8.44 -3.73
CA ALA A 577 -9.19 -7.61 -4.61
C ALA A 577 -8.37 -8.47 -5.56
N THR A 578 -8.12 -7.94 -6.76
CA THR A 578 -7.14 -8.51 -7.72
C THR A 578 -6.20 -7.42 -8.27
N SER A 579 -6.48 -6.14 -8.09
CA SER A 579 -5.54 -5.05 -8.37
C SER A 579 -5.76 -3.96 -7.33
N THR A 580 -4.71 -3.24 -6.94
CA THR A 580 -4.80 -2.09 -6.03
C THR A 580 -3.82 -1.00 -6.49
N HIS A 581 -3.79 0.12 -5.76
CA HIS A 581 -2.80 1.17 -5.99
C HIS A 581 -1.39 0.79 -5.49
N ASP A 582 -1.24 -0.32 -4.77
CA ASP A 582 0.05 -0.80 -4.24
C ASP A 582 0.50 -2.14 -4.83
N THR A 583 -0.35 -2.82 -5.60
CA THR A 583 0.07 -4.05 -6.29
C THR A 583 1.25 -3.75 -7.21
N LYS A 584 2.26 -4.62 -7.14
CA LYS A 584 3.51 -4.51 -7.89
C LYS A 584 3.28 -4.63 -9.40
N ARG A 585 2.20 -5.31 -9.83
CA ARG A 585 1.86 -5.55 -11.24
C ARG A 585 0.36 -5.48 -11.46
N GLY A 586 -0.06 -5.12 -12.67
CA GLY A 586 -1.46 -5.17 -13.08
C GLY A 586 -2.04 -6.58 -13.06
N GLU A 587 -3.35 -6.70 -12.86
CA GLU A 587 -3.99 -8.00 -12.62
C GLU A 587 -3.95 -8.95 -13.83
N ASP A 588 -3.89 -8.40 -15.04
CA ASP A 588 -3.80 -9.19 -16.27
C ASP A 588 -2.36 -9.47 -16.67
N ALA A 589 -1.42 -8.59 -16.29
CA ALA A 589 0.01 -8.86 -16.43
C ALA A 589 0.42 -10.11 -15.64
N ARG A 590 -0.10 -10.29 -14.42
CA ARG A 590 0.16 -11.51 -13.63
C ARG A 590 -0.40 -12.76 -14.29
N MET A 591 -1.62 -12.71 -14.85
CA MET A 591 -2.21 -13.84 -15.56
C MET A 591 -1.40 -14.25 -16.80
N ARG A 592 -0.84 -13.28 -17.54
CA ARG A 592 0.07 -13.55 -18.66
C ARG A 592 1.36 -14.23 -18.22
N ILE A 593 1.93 -13.78 -17.10
CA ILE A 593 3.15 -14.37 -16.56
C ILE A 593 2.86 -15.81 -16.08
N ASN A 594 1.73 -16.07 -15.42
CA ASN A 594 1.36 -17.42 -14.95
C ASN A 594 1.27 -18.46 -16.08
N VAL A 595 0.99 -18.05 -17.32
CA VAL A 595 0.96 -18.96 -18.49
C VAL A 595 2.29 -19.71 -18.65
N VAL A 596 3.43 -19.13 -18.27
CA VAL A 596 4.73 -19.81 -18.40
C VAL A 596 4.84 -21.01 -17.47
N SER A 597 4.07 -21.06 -16.39
CA SER A 597 4.04 -22.20 -15.46
C SER A 597 3.55 -23.48 -16.14
N GLU A 598 2.73 -23.39 -17.19
CA GLU A 598 2.22 -24.57 -17.90
C GLU A 598 3.12 -25.04 -19.05
N MET A 599 4.05 -24.20 -19.49
CA MET A 599 4.95 -24.50 -20.61
C MET A 599 6.44 -24.33 -20.21
N PRO A 600 6.90 -24.91 -19.08
CA PRO A 600 8.22 -24.64 -18.53
C PRO A 600 9.33 -25.01 -19.50
N GLU A 601 9.24 -26.15 -20.21
CA GLU A 601 10.30 -26.59 -21.13
C GLU A 601 10.46 -25.61 -22.30
N GLN A 602 9.34 -25.09 -22.84
CA GLN A 602 9.37 -24.08 -23.89
C GLN A 602 9.91 -22.75 -23.36
N TRP A 603 9.48 -22.34 -22.17
CA TRP A 603 9.93 -21.10 -21.54
C TRP A 603 11.44 -21.10 -21.27
N PHE A 604 11.96 -22.16 -20.64
CA PHE A 604 13.39 -22.28 -20.33
C PHE A 604 14.27 -22.31 -21.58
N ALA A 605 13.84 -23.04 -22.62
CA ALA A 605 14.53 -23.04 -23.90
C ALA A 605 14.57 -21.64 -24.53
N LYS A 606 13.47 -20.88 -24.43
CA LYS A 606 13.37 -19.51 -24.93
C LYS A 606 14.25 -18.54 -24.15
N ILE A 607 14.33 -18.67 -22.84
CA ILE A 607 15.20 -17.82 -22.02
C ILE A 607 16.67 -18.01 -22.41
N HIS A 608 17.13 -19.26 -22.56
CA HIS A 608 18.48 -19.51 -23.07
C HIS A 608 18.70 -18.95 -24.47
N GLU A 609 17.72 -19.11 -25.37
CA GLU A 609 17.78 -18.54 -26.72
C GLU A 609 17.94 -17.02 -26.69
N TRP A 610 17.12 -16.33 -25.89
CA TRP A 610 17.12 -14.87 -25.79
C TRP A 610 18.38 -14.33 -25.12
N MET A 611 18.83 -14.93 -24.02
CA MET A 611 20.10 -14.56 -23.37
C MET A 611 21.29 -14.68 -24.33
N ASN A 612 21.34 -15.76 -25.12
CA ASN A 612 22.39 -15.93 -26.13
C ASN A 612 22.24 -14.92 -27.29
N THR A 613 21.02 -14.68 -27.74
CA THR A 613 20.73 -13.74 -28.84
C THR A 613 21.08 -12.30 -28.45
N ASN A 614 20.83 -11.91 -27.21
CA ASN A 614 21.04 -10.56 -26.70
C ASN A 614 22.43 -10.35 -26.09
N ALA A 615 23.26 -11.40 -25.99
CA ALA A 615 24.59 -11.32 -25.37
C ALA A 615 25.48 -10.21 -25.97
N SER A 616 25.40 -9.97 -27.28
CA SER A 616 26.19 -8.92 -27.95
C SER A 616 25.71 -7.49 -27.68
N LEU A 617 24.54 -7.32 -27.05
CA LEU A 617 24.00 -6.01 -26.68
C LEU A 617 24.48 -5.55 -25.31
N LYS A 618 25.07 -6.43 -24.50
CA LYS A 618 25.65 -6.09 -23.20
C LYS A 618 26.92 -5.27 -23.40
N LYS A 619 26.99 -4.09 -22.77
CA LYS A 619 28.16 -3.19 -22.86
C LYS A 619 29.32 -3.70 -22.01
N SER A 620 29.02 -4.13 -20.79
CA SER A 620 29.97 -4.76 -19.88
C SER A 620 29.68 -6.25 -19.73
N GLU A 621 30.72 -7.05 -19.46
CA GLU A 621 30.54 -8.46 -19.14
C GLU A 621 29.60 -8.58 -17.93
N LYS A 622 28.43 -9.19 -18.15
CA LYS A 622 27.40 -9.49 -17.13
C LYS A 622 26.54 -8.30 -16.65
N VAL A 623 26.37 -7.24 -17.45
CA VAL A 623 25.37 -6.19 -17.18
C VAL A 623 24.33 -6.15 -18.31
N PRO A 624 23.03 -6.36 -18.02
CA PRO A 624 22.46 -6.82 -16.75
C PRO A 624 22.96 -8.21 -16.35
N ASP A 625 22.85 -8.53 -15.06
CA ASP A 625 23.11 -9.89 -14.59
C ASP A 625 22.03 -10.87 -15.06
N SER A 626 22.24 -12.18 -14.86
CA SER A 626 21.29 -13.19 -15.34
C SER A 626 19.93 -13.14 -14.63
N ASN A 627 19.89 -12.72 -13.37
CA ASN A 627 18.66 -12.64 -12.59
C ASN A 627 17.81 -11.43 -13.01
N GLU A 628 18.47 -10.29 -13.27
CA GLU A 628 17.85 -9.08 -13.80
C GLU A 628 17.35 -9.29 -15.24
N GLU A 629 18.13 -9.97 -16.08
CA GLU A 629 17.71 -10.30 -17.44
C GLU A 629 16.51 -11.27 -17.45
N TYR A 630 16.51 -12.27 -16.56
CA TYR A 630 15.35 -13.15 -16.38
C TYR A 630 14.10 -12.41 -15.89
N PHE A 631 14.27 -11.46 -14.97
CA PHE A 631 13.20 -10.57 -14.52
C PHE A 631 12.64 -9.74 -15.68
N MET A 632 13.52 -9.13 -16.49
CA MET A 632 13.13 -8.30 -17.63
C MET A 632 12.24 -9.05 -18.61
N TYR A 633 12.58 -10.29 -18.97
CA TYR A 633 11.76 -11.07 -19.90
C TYR A 633 10.35 -11.35 -19.36
N GLN A 634 10.21 -11.65 -18.07
CA GLN A 634 8.89 -11.82 -17.44
C GLN A 634 8.13 -10.50 -17.34
N ALA A 635 8.80 -9.40 -17.00
CA ALA A 635 8.19 -8.07 -16.92
C ALA A 635 7.65 -7.61 -18.28
N LEU A 636 8.41 -7.82 -19.35
CA LEU A 636 7.98 -7.54 -20.72
C LEU A 636 6.82 -8.45 -21.15
N LEU A 637 6.88 -9.75 -20.83
CA LEU A 637 5.81 -10.70 -21.12
C LEU A 637 4.46 -10.26 -20.51
N GLY A 638 4.49 -9.76 -19.28
CA GLY A 638 3.31 -9.26 -18.59
C GLY A 638 2.78 -7.94 -19.17
N ALA A 639 3.66 -7.00 -19.50
CA ALA A 639 3.29 -5.61 -19.73
C ALA A 639 3.15 -5.17 -21.20
N ILE A 640 3.71 -5.92 -22.17
CA ILE A 640 3.60 -5.56 -23.60
C ILE A 640 2.12 -5.36 -23.99
N PRO A 641 1.75 -4.23 -24.61
CA PRO A 641 0.38 -3.98 -25.04
C PRO A 641 -0.17 -5.08 -25.93
N SER A 642 -1.48 -5.35 -25.86
CA SER A 642 -2.11 -6.43 -26.63
C SER A 642 -2.03 -6.25 -28.16
N ASN A 643 -1.83 -5.01 -28.63
CA ASN A 643 -1.59 -4.67 -30.04
C ASN A 643 -0.09 -4.74 -30.43
N ILE A 644 0.78 -5.08 -29.48
CA ILE A 644 2.25 -5.18 -29.65
C ILE A 644 2.85 -3.84 -30.11
N ASP A 645 2.32 -2.75 -29.58
CA ASP A 645 2.89 -1.42 -29.81
C ASP A 645 4.05 -1.19 -28.81
N LEU A 646 5.28 -1.15 -29.33
CA LEU A 646 6.51 -0.95 -28.57
C LEU A 646 7.03 0.47 -28.80
N ASP A 647 6.15 1.46 -28.64
CA ASP A 647 6.44 2.86 -28.88
C ASP A 647 7.38 3.46 -27.81
N GLU A 648 7.68 4.76 -27.97
CA GLU A 648 8.52 5.50 -27.03
C GLU A 648 7.91 5.51 -25.61
N LEU A 649 6.59 5.60 -25.50
CA LEU A 649 5.89 5.61 -24.21
C LEU A 649 6.01 4.26 -23.49
N PHE A 650 5.88 3.14 -24.19
CA PHE A 650 6.10 1.82 -23.60
C PHE A 650 7.56 1.64 -23.16
N THR A 651 8.50 2.14 -23.95
CA THR A 651 9.93 2.10 -23.64
C THR A 651 10.23 2.91 -22.37
N GLU A 652 9.73 4.14 -22.28
CA GLU A 652 9.89 5.02 -21.11
C GLU A 652 9.34 4.38 -19.83
N ARG A 653 8.08 3.90 -19.88
CA ARG A 653 7.45 3.19 -18.76
C ARG A 653 8.26 1.97 -18.30
N THR A 654 8.83 1.23 -19.25
CA THR A 654 9.66 0.06 -18.96
C THR A 654 10.96 0.48 -18.29
N SER A 655 11.63 1.51 -18.80
CA SER A 655 12.88 2.03 -18.22
C SER A 655 12.67 2.57 -16.81
N ASP A 656 11.63 3.36 -16.57
CA ASP A 656 11.30 3.88 -15.23
C ASP A 656 11.03 2.74 -14.24
N TYR A 657 10.30 1.71 -14.69
CA TYR A 657 10.06 0.53 -13.87
C TYR A 657 11.34 -0.23 -13.54
N LEU A 658 12.21 -0.46 -14.52
CA LEU A 658 13.47 -1.18 -14.30
C LEU A 658 14.42 -0.39 -13.39
N LEU A 659 14.47 0.94 -13.50
CA LEU A 659 15.22 1.77 -12.56
C LEU A 659 14.73 1.56 -11.12
N LYS A 660 13.41 1.53 -10.90
CA LYS A 660 12.83 1.23 -9.60
C LYS A 660 13.18 -0.19 -9.14
N VAL A 661 13.11 -1.18 -10.02
CA VAL A 661 13.48 -2.57 -9.72
C VAL A 661 14.92 -2.68 -9.22
N LEU A 662 15.88 -2.04 -9.91
CA LEU A 662 17.30 -2.06 -9.52
C LEU A 662 17.50 -1.47 -8.12
N ARG A 663 16.88 -0.31 -7.86
CA ARG A 663 16.99 0.42 -6.59
C ARG A 663 16.25 -0.27 -5.44
N GLU A 664 15.16 -0.97 -5.71
CA GLU A 664 14.46 -1.78 -4.70
C GLU A 664 15.17 -3.11 -4.43
N ALA A 665 15.77 -3.76 -5.43
CA ALA A 665 16.55 -4.98 -5.22
C ALA A 665 17.76 -4.76 -4.29
N LYS A 666 18.37 -3.56 -4.34
CA LYS A 666 19.52 -3.19 -3.48
C LYS A 666 20.71 -4.15 -3.63
N VAL A 667 20.87 -4.73 -4.82
CA VAL A 667 21.99 -5.62 -5.17
C VAL A 667 23.13 -4.82 -5.81
N HIS A 668 22.83 -4.09 -6.89
CA HIS A 668 23.83 -3.30 -7.62
C HIS A 668 23.60 -1.77 -7.54
N SER A 669 22.39 -1.33 -7.18
CA SER A 669 22.07 0.09 -6.97
C SER A 669 21.05 0.26 -5.85
N SER A 670 20.92 1.46 -5.29
CA SER A 670 19.92 1.80 -4.27
C SER A 670 19.48 3.25 -4.36
N TRP A 671 18.35 3.59 -3.73
CA TRP A 671 17.88 4.98 -3.66
C TRP A 671 18.83 5.93 -2.91
N SER A 672 19.59 5.42 -1.94
CA SER A 672 20.48 6.26 -1.12
C SER A 672 21.87 6.48 -1.72
N GLU A 673 22.30 5.52 -2.54
CA GLU A 673 23.61 5.42 -3.16
C GLU A 673 23.41 4.79 -4.55
N PRO A 674 22.92 5.58 -5.52
CA PRO A 674 22.66 5.08 -6.86
C PRO A 674 23.97 4.81 -7.62
N ASP A 675 24.07 3.63 -8.25
CA ASP A 675 25.11 3.35 -9.24
C ASP A 675 24.58 3.72 -10.63
N GLU A 676 24.67 5.01 -10.95
CA GLU A 676 24.13 5.57 -12.20
C GLU A 676 24.77 4.93 -13.45
N GLN A 677 26.01 4.45 -13.36
CA GLN A 677 26.66 3.78 -14.47
C GLN A 677 26.01 2.41 -14.71
N TYR A 678 25.85 1.60 -13.66
CA TYR A 678 25.19 0.30 -13.74
C TYR A 678 23.74 0.46 -14.24
N GLU A 679 23.01 1.41 -13.67
CA GLU A 679 21.63 1.75 -14.07
C GLU A 679 21.55 2.05 -15.57
N GLN A 680 22.41 2.93 -16.08
CA GLN A 680 22.41 3.30 -17.51
C GLN A 680 22.76 2.13 -18.44
N GLU A 681 23.62 1.20 -18.00
CA GLU A 681 23.96 0.01 -18.78
C GLU A 681 22.79 -0.98 -18.87
N VAL A 682 22.08 -1.22 -17.75
CA VAL A 682 20.88 -2.06 -17.72
C VAL A 682 19.75 -1.45 -18.54
N LEU A 683 19.47 -0.16 -18.35
CA LEU A 683 18.42 0.55 -19.10
C LEU A 683 18.74 0.58 -20.61
N GLY A 684 20.00 0.84 -20.97
CA GLY A 684 20.44 0.80 -22.36
C GLY A 684 20.30 -0.60 -22.99
N PHE A 685 20.51 -1.67 -22.22
CA PHE A 685 20.24 -3.04 -22.67
C PHE A 685 18.73 -3.27 -22.89
N ALA A 686 17.88 -2.84 -21.96
CA ALA A 686 16.43 -2.97 -22.08
C ALA A 686 15.88 -2.25 -23.33
N GLU A 687 16.34 -1.02 -23.58
CA GLU A 687 16.00 -0.27 -24.78
C GLU A 687 16.49 -0.95 -26.07
N ALA A 688 17.68 -1.58 -26.03
CA ALA A 688 18.26 -2.26 -27.18
C ALA A 688 17.48 -3.51 -27.54
N ILE A 689 17.08 -4.34 -26.58
CA ILE A 689 16.30 -5.57 -26.86
C ILE A 689 14.92 -5.26 -27.44
N LEU A 690 14.29 -4.15 -27.04
CA LEU A 690 13.02 -3.68 -27.60
C LEU A 690 13.11 -3.25 -29.08
N LYS A 691 14.33 -3.11 -29.62
CA LYS A 691 14.60 -2.76 -31.02
C LYS A 691 15.38 -3.87 -31.75
N HIS A 692 15.62 -5.01 -31.08
CA HIS A 692 16.47 -6.07 -31.60
C HIS A 692 15.68 -7.12 -32.39
N ASP A 693 15.66 -6.97 -33.72
CA ASP A 693 14.92 -7.82 -34.65
C ASP A 693 15.04 -9.35 -34.42
N PRO A 694 16.25 -9.94 -34.25
CA PRO A 694 16.37 -11.37 -33.96
C PRO A 694 15.65 -11.81 -32.68
N PHE A 695 15.75 -11.01 -31.62
CA PHE A 695 15.05 -11.28 -30.36
C PHE A 695 13.54 -11.12 -30.54
N LEU A 696 13.06 -10.01 -31.09
CA LEU A 696 11.63 -9.75 -31.26
C LEU A 696 10.93 -10.79 -32.13
N LYS A 697 11.59 -11.27 -33.19
CA LYS A 697 11.06 -12.37 -34.03
C LYS A 697 10.85 -13.68 -33.27
N SER A 698 11.61 -13.91 -32.20
CA SER A 698 11.48 -15.08 -31.34
C SER A 698 10.56 -14.84 -30.14
N PHE A 699 10.62 -13.64 -29.55
CA PHE A 699 9.92 -13.25 -28.33
C PHE A 699 8.43 -12.99 -28.59
N LEU A 700 8.08 -12.20 -29.60
CA LEU A 700 6.70 -11.79 -29.86
C LEU A 700 5.73 -12.95 -30.14
N PRO A 701 6.12 -14.03 -30.85
CA PRO A 701 5.26 -15.21 -30.96
C PRO A 701 4.92 -15.84 -29.61
N PHE A 702 5.86 -15.87 -28.67
CA PHE A 702 5.60 -16.37 -27.32
C PHE A 702 4.71 -15.41 -26.53
N VAL A 703 4.94 -14.10 -26.65
CA VAL A 703 4.08 -13.06 -26.06
C VAL A 703 2.63 -13.18 -26.54
N ASN A 704 2.40 -13.45 -27.83
CA ASN A 704 1.04 -13.66 -28.36
C ASN A 704 0.31 -14.84 -27.69
N LYS A 705 1.01 -15.94 -27.40
CA LYS A 705 0.43 -17.07 -26.66
C LYS A 705 0.04 -16.64 -25.25
N ALA A 706 0.93 -15.93 -24.56
CA ALA A 706 0.68 -15.43 -23.21
C ALA A 706 -0.46 -14.41 -23.18
N ILE A 707 -0.59 -13.54 -24.19
CA ILE A 707 -1.73 -12.63 -24.35
C ILE A 707 -3.03 -13.42 -24.47
N HIS A 708 -3.07 -14.45 -25.32
CA HIS A 708 -4.27 -15.26 -25.54
C HIS A 708 -4.71 -16.01 -24.27
N PHE A 709 -3.82 -16.82 -23.68
CA PHE A 709 -4.16 -17.58 -22.47
C PHE A 709 -4.34 -16.70 -21.24
N GLY A 710 -3.51 -15.67 -21.09
CA GLY A 710 -3.63 -14.68 -20.02
C GLY A 710 -4.98 -13.97 -20.06
N ALA A 711 -5.47 -13.61 -21.24
CA ALA A 711 -6.82 -13.05 -21.39
C ALA A 711 -7.91 -14.00 -20.88
N LEU A 712 -7.81 -15.30 -21.18
CA LEU A 712 -8.76 -16.31 -20.71
C LEU A 712 -8.73 -16.48 -19.19
N TYR A 713 -7.54 -16.51 -18.59
CA TYR A 713 -7.38 -16.59 -17.13
C TYR A 713 -7.85 -15.33 -16.43
N SER A 714 -7.67 -14.16 -17.03
CA SER A 714 -8.24 -12.92 -16.54
C SER A 714 -9.77 -12.92 -16.51
N LEU A 715 -10.45 -13.55 -17.49
CA LEU A 715 -11.91 -13.73 -17.43
C LEU A 715 -12.31 -14.63 -16.25
N GLY A 716 -11.56 -15.72 -16.06
CA GLY A 716 -11.71 -16.61 -14.90
C GLY A 716 -11.53 -15.89 -13.57
N GLN A 717 -10.42 -15.15 -13.42
CA GLN A 717 -10.10 -14.32 -12.27
C GLN A 717 -11.22 -13.31 -11.97
N CYS A 718 -11.74 -12.61 -12.99
CA CYS A 718 -12.84 -11.66 -12.82
C CYS A 718 -14.12 -12.35 -12.35
N LEU A 719 -14.47 -13.50 -12.94
CA LEU A 719 -15.65 -14.24 -12.52
C LEU A 719 -15.51 -14.73 -11.08
N VAL A 720 -14.39 -15.37 -10.73
CA VAL A 720 -14.09 -15.83 -9.36
C VAL A 720 -14.15 -14.67 -8.37
N LYS A 721 -13.52 -13.52 -8.69
CA LYS A 721 -13.56 -12.30 -7.89
C LYS A 721 -14.99 -11.89 -7.54
N ILE A 722 -15.89 -11.93 -8.52
CA ILE A 722 -17.29 -11.48 -8.38
C ILE A 722 -18.17 -12.52 -7.68
N THR A 723 -17.97 -13.81 -7.89
CA THR A 723 -18.92 -14.84 -7.45
C THR A 723 -18.48 -15.65 -6.23
N ALA A 724 -17.19 -15.65 -5.89
CA ALA A 724 -16.70 -16.27 -4.66
C ALA A 724 -17.20 -15.52 -3.40
N PRO A 725 -17.15 -16.14 -2.20
CA PRO A 725 -17.44 -15.46 -0.94
C PRO A 725 -16.56 -14.22 -0.74
N GLY A 726 -17.12 -13.14 -0.20
CA GLY A 726 -16.48 -11.82 -0.14
C GLY A 726 -17.12 -10.80 -1.07
N ILE A 727 -16.59 -9.58 -1.04
CA ILE A 727 -17.07 -8.41 -1.79
C ILE A 727 -16.08 -8.10 -2.93
N PRO A 728 -16.46 -8.20 -4.21
CA PRO A 728 -15.56 -7.87 -5.32
C PRO A 728 -15.18 -6.39 -5.30
N ASP A 729 -13.87 -6.13 -5.42
CA ASP A 729 -13.33 -4.80 -5.63
C ASP A 729 -12.78 -4.64 -7.05
N ILE A 730 -13.14 -3.54 -7.69
CA ILE A 730 -12.65 -3.16 -9.00
C ILE A 730 -11.77 -1.92 -8.83
N TYR A 731 -10.46 -2.08 -9.06
CA TYR A 731 -9.56 -0.93 -9.12
C TYR A 731 -9.83 -0.14 -10.39
N GLN A 732 -9.75 1.20 -10.31
CA GLN A 732 -10.10 2.07 -11.42
C GLN A 732 -9.43 1.65 -12.74
N GLY A 733 -10.23 1.53 -13.79
CA GLY A 733 -9.74 1.20 -15.12
C GLY A 733 -9.55 -0.29 -15.42
N THR A 734 -9.62 -1.17 -14.42
CA THR A 734 -9.39 -2.62 -14.58
C THR A 734 -10.56 -3.39 -15.18
N GLU A 735 -11.61 -2.72 -15.65
CA GLU A 735 -12.66 -3.34 -16.46
C GLU A 735 -12.13 -3.77 -17.84
N LEU A 736 -11.08 -3.10 -18.30
CA LEU A 736 -10.28 -3.47 -19.46
C LEU A 736 -8.95 -4.09 -19.00
N TRP A 737 -8.05 -4.34 -19.96
CA TRP A 737 -6.74 -4.92 -19.66
C TRP A 737 -5.88 -3.97 -18.81
N ASP A 738 -5.48 -4.44 -17.63
CA ASP A 738 -4.55 -3.80 -16.71
C ASP A 738 -3.17 -4.46 -16.84
N LEU A 739 -2.33 -3.79 -17.63
CA LEU A 739 -0.95 -4.16 -17.93
C LEU A 739 0.05 -3.20 -17.27
N SER A 740 -0.34 -2.65 -16.13
CA SER A 740 0.46 -1.66 -15.41
C SER A 740 1.66 -2.32 -14.71
N TYR A 741 2.75 -1.59 -14.60
CA TYR A 741 3.82 -1.84 -13.64
C TYR A 741 3.42 -1.32 -12.24
N VAL A 742 4.35 -1.38 -11.28
CA VAL A 742 4.15 -0.84 -9.93
C VAL A 742 3.97 0.69 -9.94
N ASP A 743 3.39 1.25 -8.88
CA ASP A 743 3.34 2.69 -8.58
C ASP A 743 4.65 3.42 -9.01
N PRO A 744 4.59 4.50 -9.81
CA PRO A 744 3.40 5.26 -10.22
C PRO A 744 2.68 4.78 -11.48
N ASP A 745 3.12 3.71 -12.16
CA ASP A 745 2.52 3.29 -13.44
C ASP A 745 1.06 2.80 -13.28
N ASN A 746 0.72 2.19 -12.14
CA ASN A 746 -0.64 1.78 -11.78
C ASN A 746 -1.55 2.94 -11.35
N ARG A 747 -1.06 4.20 -11.36
CA ARG A 747 -1.82 5.41 -11.02
C ARG A 747 -2.12 6.30 -12.23
N ARG A 748 -1.84 5.82 -13.45
CA ARG A 748 -2.13 6.55 -14.68
C ARG A 748 -3.63 6.91 -14.79
N PRO A 749 -3.98 8.04 -15.44
CA PRO A 749 -5.36 8.46 -15.61
C PRO A 749 -6.23 7.42 -16.33
N VAL A 750 -7.51 7.36 -15.95
CA VAL A 750 -8.50 6.44 -16.54
C VAL A 750 -9.41 7.20 -17.50
N ASP A 751 -9.50 6.74 -18.75
CA ASP A 751 -10.49 7.24 -19.71
C ASP A 751 -11.88 6.64 -19.42
N TYR A 752 -12.67 7.35 -18.61
CA TYR A 752 -14.05 7.00 -18.30
C TYR A 752 -15.03 7.28 -19.44
N GLY A 753 -14.70 8.20 -20.35
CA GLY A 753 -15.54 8.51 -21.51
C GLY A 753 -15.60 7.34 -22.49
N LEU A 754 -14.42 6.77 -22.81
CA LEU A 754 -14.31 5.54 -23.59
C LEU A 754 -15.10 4.40 -22.93
N ARG A 755 -14.87 4.15 -21.64
CA ARG A 755 -15.54 3.06 -20.91
C ARG A 755 -17.06 3.22 -20.88
N ALA A 756 -17.56 4.42 -20.64
CA ALA A 756 -18.99 4.70 -20.69
C ALA A 756 -19.58 4.40 -22.07
N SER A 757 -18.87 4.74 -23.15
CA SER A 757 -19.29 4.47 -24.53
C SER A 757 -19.28 2.97 -24.87
N LEU A 758 -18.27 2.23 -24.41
CA LEU A 758 -18.16 0.79 -24.59
C LEU A 758 -19.27 0.05 -23.85
N LEU A 759 -19.55 0.45 -22.59
CA LEU A 759 -20.62 -0.15 -21.80
C LEU A 759 -21.99 0.03 -22.48
N GLN A 760 -22.27 1.20 -23.04
CA GLN A 760 -23.52 1.46 -23.73
C GLN A 760 -23.73 0.50 -24.92
N GLN A 761 -22.67 0.16 -25.65
CA GLN A 761 -22.74 -0.82 -26.75
C GLN A 761 -23.01 -2.25 -26.25
N MET A 762 -22.60 -2.59 -25.02
CA MET A 762 -22.79 -3.91 -24.42
C MET A 762 -24.24 -4.18 -23.99
N GLU A 763 -25.01 -3.13 -23.68
CA GLU A 763 -26.41 -3.24 -23.23
C GLU A 763 -27.34 -3.75 -24.34
N GLU A 764 -27.00 -3.56 -25.61
CA GLU A 764 -27.73 -4.08 -26.78
C GLU A 764 -27.46 -5.59 -27.04
N GLY A 765 -26.57 -6.19 -26.23
CA GLY A 765 -25.90 -7.47 -26.44
C GLY A 765 -26.79 -8.60 -26.98
N ASN A 766 -26.55 -8.97 -28.23
CA ASN A 766 -27.10 -10.15 -28.88
C ASN A 766 -25.97 -11.15 -29.23
N ARG A 767 -26.34 -12.30 -29.79
CA ARG A 767 -25.40 -13.35 -30.22
C ARG A 767 -24.21 -12.83 -31.05
N LYS A 768 -24.46 -11.93 -32.00
CA LYS A 768 -23.41 -11.37 -32.88
C LYS A 768 -22.42 -10.53 -32.09
N TYR A 769 -22.87 -9.85 -31.04
CA TYR A 769 -21.99 -9.08 -30.17
C TYR A 769 -21.05 -10.01 -29.40
N ILE A 770 -21.56 -11.12 -28.87
CA ILE A 770 -20.73 -12.13 -28.18
C ILE A 770 -19.69 -12.71 -29.14
N ASP A 771 -20.09 -13.06 -30.37
CA ASP A 771 -19.16 -13.56 -31.38
C ASP A 771 -18.06 -12.53 -31.70
N MET A 772 -18.40 -11.23 -31.75
CA MET A 772 -17.42 -10.14 -31.89
C MET A 772 -16.43 -10.12 -30.72
N LEU A 773 -16.92 -10.17 -29.47
CA LEU A 773 -16.07 -10.16 -28.28
C LEU A 773 -15.08 -11.34 -28.29
N THR A 774 -15.55 -12.54 -28.63
CA THR A 774 -14.71 -13.74 -28.68
C THR A 774 -13.66 -13.71 -29.79
N ASN A 775 -13.91 -12.97 -30.88
CA ASN A 775 -12.94 -12.80 -31.97
C ASN A 775 -11.96 -11.64 -31.76
N HIS A 776 -12.18 -10.79 -30.75
CA HIS A 776 -11.39 -9.58 -30.49
C HIS A 776 -10.97 -9.49 -29.01
N LEU A 777 -10.30 -10.54 -28.51
CA LEU A 777 -9.81 -10.57 -27.12
C LEU A 777 -8.87 -9.38 -26.81
N GLN A 778 -8.10 -8.90 -27.79
CA GLN A 778 -7.03 -7.94 -27.57
C GLN A 778 -7.49 -6.58 -27.02
N ASP A 779 -8.73 -6.18 -27.26
CA ASP A 779 -9.24 -4.86 -26.85
C ASP A 779 -9.88 -4.82 -25.45
N GLY A 780 -10.07 -5.97 -24.80
CA GLY A 780 -10.53 -6.07 -23.42
C GLY A 780 -12.04 -5.90 -23.24
N ARG A 781 -12.81 -5.68 -24.32
CA ARG A 781 -14.28 -5.57 -24.22
C ARG A 781 -14.91 -6.84 -23.66
N ILE A 782 -14.33 -8.01 -23.93
CA ILE A 782 -14.79 -9.28 -23.37
C ILE A 782 -14.65 -9.34 -21.83
N LYS A 783 -13.58 -8.75 -21.28
CA LYS A 783 -13.36 -8.63 -19.83
C LYS A 783 -14.41 -7.71 -19.21
N MET A 784 -14.59 -6.53 -19.81
CA MET A 784 -15.59 -5.57 -19.36
C MET A 784 -17.01 -6.14 -19.42
N TYR A 785 -17.35 -6.88 -20.48
CA TYR A 785 -18.64 -7.57 -20.60
C TYR A 785 -18.82 -8.63 -19.50
N THR A 786 -17.77 -9.38 -19.18
CA THR A 786 -17.78 -10.39 -18.11
C THR A 786 -18.06 -9.74 -16.75
N ILE A 787 -17.33 -8.66 -16.43
CA ILE A 787 -17.51 -7.88 -15.20
C ILE A 787 -18.92 -7.28 -15.14
N PHE A 788 -19.35 -6.61 -16.21
CA PHE A 788 -20.67 -5.99 -16.29
C PHE A 788 -21.80 -6.99 -16.03
N LYS A 789 -21.83 -8.10 -16.77
CA LYS A 789 -22.90 -9.10 -16.64
C LYS A 789 -22.88 -9.79 -15.28
N ALA A 790 -21.71 -10.12 -14.75
CA ALA A 790 -21.59 -10.76 -13.44
C ALA A 790 -21.93 -9.80 -12.28
N LEU A 791 -21.53 -8.53 -12.35
CA LEU A 791 -21.89 -7.52 -11.34
C LEU A 791 -23.38 -7.20 -11.37
N GLN A 792 -24.00 -7.12 -12.55
CA GLN A 792 -25.45 -6.94 -12.66
C GLN A 792 -26.23 -8.10 -12.02
N GLU A 793 -25.84 -9.35 -12.30
CA GLU A 793 -26.45 -10.51 -11.63
C GLU A 793 -26.22 -10.48 -10.13
N ARG A 794 -25.01 -10.15 -9.68
CA ARG A 794 -24.69 -10.06 -8.26
C ARG A 794 -25.52 -8.99 -7.57
N ARG A 795 -25.70 -7.83 -8.17
CA ARG A 795 -26.51 -6.74 -7.63
C ARG A 795 -28.00 -7.09 -7.60
N ALA A 796 -28.51 -7.75 -8.64
CA ALA A 796 -29.91 -8.15 -8.71
C ALA A 796 -30.26 -9.30 -7.76
N ASN A 797 -29.28 -10.13 -7.37
CA ASN A 797 -29.48 -11.33 -6.54
C ASN A 797 -28.51 -11.35 -5.35
N GLU A 798 -28.31 -10.17 -4.72
CA GLU A 798 -27.28 -9.91 -3.71
C GLU A 798 -27.26 -10.95 -2.60
N LYS A 799 -28.42 -11.41 -2.14
CA LYS A 799 -28.55 -12.34 -1.03
C LYS A 799 -27.84 -13.68 -1.29
N VAL A 800 -27.86 -14.21 -2.52
CA VAL A 800 -27.13 -15.45 -2.86
C VAL A 800 -25.63 -15.26 -2.71
N PHE A 801 -25.12 -14.12 -3.16
CA PHE A 801 -23.68 -13.87 -3.18
C PHE A 801 -23.14 -13.38 -1.84
N ARG A 802 -23.98 -12.71 -1.04
CA ARG A 802 -23.64 -12.17 0.28
C ARG A 802 -23.78 -13.21 1.41
N GLU A 803 -24.82 -14.02 1.37
CA GLU A 803 -25.20 -14.94 2.47
C GLU A 803 -25.28 -16.40 2.02
N GLY A 804 -25.37 -16.66 0.71
CA GLY A 804 -25.55 -17.99 0.18
C GLY A 804 -24.35 -18.90 0.40
N GLU A 805 -24.65 -20.20 0.49
CA GLU A 805 -23.67 -21.26 0.64
C GLU A 805 -22.69 -21.29 -0.53
N TYR A 806 -21.48 -21.76 -0.25
CA TYR A 806 -20.46 -22.07 -1.25
C TYR A 806 -20.31 -23.58 -1.32
N ILE A 807 -20.72 -24.19 -2.44
CA ILE A 807 -20.68 -25.64 -2.63
C ILE A 807 -19.62 -25.96 -3.70
N PRO A 808 -18.49 -26.58 -3.34
CA PRO A 808 -17.53 -27.09 -4.32
C PRO A 808 -18.19 -28.13 -5.23
N LEU A 809 -17.90 -28.08 -6.54
CA LEU A 809 -18.38 -29.07 -7.50
C LEU A 809 -17.17 -29.77 -8.13
N GLU A 810 -17.12 -31.10 -8.01
CA GLU A 810 -16.03 -31.89 -8.58
C GLU A 810 -16.00 -31.75 -10.11
N SER A 811 -14.85 -31.36 -10.64
CA SER A 811 -14.62 -31.12 -12.07
C SER A 811 -13.30 -31.70 -12.55
N ALA A 812 -13.09 -31.71 -13.87
CA ALA A 812 -11.80 -32.03 -14.46
C ALA A 812 -10.72 -31.03 -14.00
N GLU A 813 -9.45 -31.44 -14.04
CA GLU A 813 -8.31 -30.63 -13.62
C GLU A 813 -8.21 -29.29 -14.37
N ASN A 814 -8.69 -29.22 -15.61
CA ASN A 814 -8.68 -28.02 -16.43
C ASN A 814 -9.84 -27.05 -16.14
N ALA A 815 -10.62 -27.25 -15.07
CA ALA A 815 -11.70 -26.36 -14.67
C ALA A 815 -11.81 -26.25 -13.15
N LEU A 816 -12.23 -25.07 -12.68
CA LEU A 816 -12.75 -24.83 -11.34
C LEU A 816 -14.27 -24.67 -11.44
N CYS A 817 -15.01 -25.50 -10.70
CA CYS A 817 -16.47 -25.43 -10.64
C CYS A 817 -16.97 -25.30 -9.20
N TYR A 818 -17.94 -24.43 -8.97
CA TYR A 818 -18.63 -24.32 -7.67
C TYR A 818 -20.01 -23.71 -7.84
N ALA A 819 -20.86 -23.89 -6.83
CA ALA A 819 -22.17 -23.28 -6.77
C ALA A 819 -22.28 -22.23 -5.66
N ARG A 820 -23.12 -21.23 -5.90
CA ARG A 820 -23.63 -20.29 -4.89
C ARG A 820 -25.14 -20.47 -4.77
N VAL A 821 -25.60 -20.74 -3.56
CA VAL A 821 -26.99 -21.17 -3.34
C VAL A 821 -27.58 -20.48 -2.13
N ASN A 822 -28.82 -20.01 -2.27
CA ASN A 822 -29.69 -19.73 -1.13
C ASN A 822 -31.14 -20.12 -1.49
N ASP A 823 -32.08 -19.82 -0.60
CA ASP A 823 -33.51 -20.12 -0.81
C ASP A 823 -34.15 -19.45 -2.05
N GLU A 824 -33.52 -18.42 -2.61
CA GLU A 824 -34.07 -17.60 -3.71
C GLU A 824 -33.51 -17.98 -5.08
N ALA A 825 -32.23 -18.36 -5.16
CA ALA A 825 -31.59 -18.69 -6.43
C ALA A 825 -30.36 -19.60 -6.30
N TRP A 826 -30.10 -20.28 -7.41
CA TRP A 826 -28.98 -21.19 -7.60
C TRP A 826 -28.09 -20.65 -8.70
N TYR A 827 -26.79 -20.62 -8.45
CA TYR A 827 -25.79 -20.29 -9.46
C TYR A 827 -24.72 -21.36 -9.54
N ILE A 828 -24.34 -21.74 -10.76
CA ILE A 828 -23.14 -22.55 -11.02
C ILE A 828 -22.11 -21.68 -11.75
N ILE A 829 -20.87 -21.75 -11.29
CA ILE A 829 -19.73 -21.04 -11.83
C ILE A 829 -18.79 -22.07 -12.43
N MET A 830 -18.34 -21.84 -13.67
CA MET A 830 -17.34 -22.66 -14.34
C MET A 830 -16.23 -21.79 -14.92
N VAL A 831 -15.00 -22.07 -14.49
CA VAL A 831 -13.82 -21.29 -14.85
C VAL A 831 -12.73 -22.23 -15.36
N PRO A 832 -12.41 -22.18 -16.66
CA PRO A 832 -11.30 -22.95 -17.20
C PRO A 832 -9.94 -22.51 -16.63
N LYS A 833 -9.04 -23.48 -16.48
CA LYS A 833 -7.65 -23.28 -16.07
C LYS A 833 -6.74 -24.32 -16.73
N LEU A 834 -5.43 -24.11 -16.71
CA LEU A 834 -4.44 -25.05 -17.28
C LEU A 834 -4.75 -25.43 -18.75
N LEU A 835 -5.03 -24.43 -19.58
CA LEU A 835 -5.59 -24.59 -20.92
C LEU A 835 -4.56 -24.95 -21.98
N THR A 836 -3.28 -24.64 -21.77
CA THR A 836 -2.22 -24.86 -22.78
C THR A 836 -2.06 -26.33 -23.16
N ALA A 837 -2.45 -27.25 -22.27
CA ALA A 837 -2.42 -28.69 -22.51
C ALA A 837 -3.58 -29.20 -23.38
N ILE A 838 -4.69 -28.44 -23.50
CA ILE A 838 -5.93 -28.87 -24.17
C ILE A 838 -6.37 -27.95 -25.30
N CYS A 839 -5.82 -26.74 -25.39
CA CYS A 839 -6.10 -25.74 -26.42
C CYS A 839 -4.83 -25.41 -27.23
N ASN A 840 -5.00 -25.20 -28.53
CA ASN A 840 -3.94 -24.59 -29.35
C ASN A 840 -3.78 -23.10 -29.04
N ASP A 841 -2.63 -22.51 -29.40
CA ASP A 841 -2.18 -21.14 -29.06
C ASP A 841 -3.20 -19.99 -29.31
N ASN A 842 -4.17 -20.16 -30.20
CA ASN A 842 -5.20 -19.15 -30.54
C ASN A 842 -6.63 -19.73 -30.49
N GLN A 843 -6.80 -20.88 -29.86
CA GLN A 843 -8.09 -21.55 -29.77
C GLN A 843 -8.81 -21.17 -28.48
N LEU A 844 -10.07 -20.77 -28.58
CA LEU A 844 -10.91 -20.56 -27.41
C LEU A 844 -11.31 -21.90 -26.77
N PRO A 845 -11.41 -21.98 -25.44
CA PRO A 845 -11.82 -23.17 -24.72
C PRO A 845 -13.35 -23.29 -24.76
N VAL A 846 -13.93 -23.46 -25.96
CA VAL A 846 -15.38 -23.48 -26.16
C VAL A 846 -15.85 -24.71 -26.93
N GLY A 847 -17.03 -25.20 -26.58
CA GLY A 847 -17.71 -26.30 -27.28
C GLY A 847 -17.07 -27.68 -27.15
N ASP A 848 -17.59 -28.63 -27.92
CA ASP A 848 -17.29 -30.07 -27.78
C ASP A 848 -15.86 -30.45 -28.17
N VAL A 849 -15.20 -29.65 -29.01
CA VAL A 849 -13.84 -29.94 -29.50
C VAL A 849 -12.84 -30.01 -28.34
N ILE A 850 -13.01 -29.13 -27.35
CA ILE A 850 -12.11 -29.00 -26.20
C ILE A 850 -12.62 -29.81 -25.03
N TRP A 851 -13.89 -29.62 -24.67
CA TRP A 851 -14.45 -30.16 -23.43
C TRP A 851 -14.98 -31.59 -23.56
N LYS A 852 -15.25 -32.09 -24.77
CA LYS A 852 -15.69 -33.46 -25.03
C LYS A 852 -16.81 -33.89 -24.07
N ASP A 853 -16.61 -34.99 -23.33
CA ASP A 853 -17.54 -35.55 -22.34
C ASP A 853 -17.27 -35.09 -20.90
N MET A 854 -16.41 -34.07 -20.69
CA MET A 854 -16.17 -33.49 -19.36
C MET A 854 -17.45 -32.86 -18.82
N SER A 855 -17.80 -33.24 -17.59
CA SER A 855 -19.05 -32.84 -16.94
C SER A 855 -18.85 -32.72 -15.44
N ILE A 856 -19.71 -31.94 -14.79
CA ILE A 856 -19.89 -31.98 -13.33
C ILE A 856 -21.12 -32.81 -12.97
N ALA A 857 -21.09 -33.47 -11.82
CA ALA A 857 -22.29 -34.06 -11.23
C ALA A 857 -23.14 -32.96 -10.60
N LEU A 858 -24.45 -32.98 -10.85
CA LEU A 858 -25.40 -32.09 -10.18
C LEU A 858 -26.03 -32.82 -8.99
N PRO A 859 -26.04 -32.22 -7.78
CA PRO A 859 -26.82 -32.76 -6.66
C PRO A 859 -28.33 -32.81 -7.00
N ASP A 860 -29.05 -33.81 -6.49
CA ASP A 860 -30.47 -34.07 -6.84
C ASP A 860 -31.42 -32.89 -6.61
N GLU A 861 -31.07 -32.02 -5.66
CA GLU A 861 -31.82 -30.82 -5.27
C GLU A 861 -31.58 -29.61 -6.18
N PHE A 862 -30.61 -29.70 -7.09
CA PHE A 862 -30.29 -28.60 -8.01
C PHE A 862 -31.35 -28.50 -9.13
N PRO A 863 -31.59 -27.28 -9.64
CA PRO A 863 -32.43 -27.09 -10.83
C PRO A 863 -31.92 -27.89 -12.03
N GLN A 864 -32.84 -28.41 -12.84
CA GLN A 864 -32.50 -29.14 -14.07
C GLN A 864 -32.31 -28.24 -15.29
N ARG A 865 -32.77 -26.99 -15.19
CA ARG A 865 -32.68 -25.99 -16.27
C ARG A 865 -31.89 -24.79 -15.80
N TRP A 866 -30.99 -24.33 -16.65
CA TRP A 866 -30.05 -23.26 -16.38
C TRP A 866 -30.05 -22.25 -17.52
N VAL A 867 -29.80 -20.98 -17.20
CA VAL A 867 -29.56 -19.93 -18.20
C VAL A 867 -28.12 -19.44 -18.04
N ASN A 868 -27.35 -19.46 -19.12
CA ASN A 868 -26.03 -18.84 -19.13
C ASN A 868 -26.17 -17.32 -19.16
N VAL A 869 -25.69 -16.63 -18.12
CA VAL A 869 -25.81 -15.17 -17.96
C VAL A 869 -25.10 -14.39 -19.07
N PHE A 870 -24.03 -14.93 -19.63
CA PHE A 870 -23.26 -14.25 -20.69
C PHE A 870 -23.89 -14.41 -22.07
N THR A 871 -24.56 -15.53 -22.34
CA THR A 871 -25.11 -15.86 -23.67
C THR A 871 -26.64 -15.86 -23.76
N ASN A 872 -27.33 -15.86 -22.62
CA ASN A 872 -28.77 -16.09 -22.45
C ASN A 872 -29.25 -17.46 -23.00
N GLU A 873 -28.34 -18.42 -23.21
CA GLU A 873 -28.70 -19.75 -23.71
C GLU A 873 -29.21 -20.62 -22.56
N GLU A 874 -30.26 -21.39 -22.85
CA GLU A 874 -30.76 -22.41 -21.94
C GLU A 874 -29.92 -23.69 -22.04
N ILE A 875 -29.57 -24.25 -20.89
CA ILE A 875 -28.78 -25.47 -20.74
C ILE A 875 -29.56 -26.43 -19.84
N GLN A 876 -29.61 -27.69 -20.24
CA GLN A 876 -30.25 -28.75 -19.48
C GLN A 876 -29.19 -29.54 -18.71
N GLY A 877 -29.43 -29.78 -17.42
CA GLY A 877 -28.57 -30.61 -16.59
C GLY A 877 -29.40 -31.62 -15.81
N ASP A 878 -29.29 -32.90 -16.16
CA ASP A 878 -29.87 -34.02 -15.40
C ASP A 878 -29.26 -35.36 -15.89
N PRO A 879 -28.50 -36.13 -15.07
CA PRO A 879 -27.96 -35.83 -13.73
C PRO A 879 -26.58 -35.13 -13.78
N LYS A 880 -26.13 -34.78 -14.99
CA LYS A 880 -24.82 -34.16 -15.26
C LYS A 880 -25.00 -32.88 -16.03
N LEU A 881 -24.07 -31.95 -15.85
CA LEU A 881 -23.96 -30.75 -16.67
C LEU A 881 -22.62 -30.76 -17.41
N TYR A 882 -22.69 -30.76 -18.74
CA TYR A 882 -21.51 -30.84 -19.60
C TYR A 882 -20.85 -29.46 -19.77
N LEU A 883 -19.53 -29.43 -19.62
CA LEU A 883 -18.76 -28.20 -19.81
C LEU A 883 -18.84 -27.72 -21.26
N SER A 884 -18.95 -28.64 -22.23
CA SER A 884 -19.07 -28.29 -23.65
C SER A 884 -20.36 -27.53 -23.98
N GLU A 885 -21.42 -27.74 -23.22
CA GLU A 885 -22.69 -27.02 -23.34
C GLU A 885 -22.63 -25.69 -22.60
N ALA A 886 -22.13 -25.69 -21.36
CA ALA A 886 -22.01 -24.47 -20.54
C ALA A 886 -21.07 -23.44 -21.15
N LEU A 887 -19.96 -23.91 -21.74
CA LEU A 887 -18.91 -23.12 -22.38
C LEU A 887 -19.01 -23.21 -23.90
N ARG A 888 -20.20 -23.43 -24.46
CA ARG A 888 -20.37 -23.59 -25.92
C ARG A 888 -19.85 -22.39 -26.72
N HIS A 889 -19.98 -21.21 -26.13
CA HIS A 889 -19.94 -19.96 -26.86
C HIS A 889 -19.28 -18.79 -26.12
N PHE A 890 -18.96 -18.98 -24.84
CA PHE A 890 -18.25 -18.01 -24.03
C PHE A 890 -17.21 -18.76 -23.18
N PRO A 891 -16.00 -18.21 -22.95
CA PRO A 891 -14.90 -18.96 -22.33
C PRO A 891 -15.07 -19.25 -20.83
N VAL A 892 -16.05 -18.64 -20.17
CA VAL A 892 -16.41 -18.89 -18.77
C VAL A 892 -17.94 -19.00 -18.67
N ALA A 893 -18.46 -19.63 -17.62
CA ALA A 893 -19.91 -19.74 -17.43
C ALA A 893 -20.34 -19.27 -16.04
N LEU A 894 -21.37 -18.43 -16.03
CA LEU A 894 -22.20 -18.14 -14.87
C LEU A 894 -23.62 -18.58 -15.22
N LEU A 895 -24.06 -19.67 -14.60
CA LEU A 895 -25.33 -20.30 -14.90
C LEU A 895 -26.33 -19.99 -13.80
N LYS A 896 -27.49 -19.43 -14.14
CA LYS A 896 -28.58 -19.18 -13.19
C LYS A 896 -29.61 -20.30 -13.29
N GLY A 897 -29.95 -20.92 -12.17
CA GLY A 897 -30.98 -21.93 -12.09
C GLY A 897 -32.37 -21.35 -12.37
N VAL A 898 -33.14 -22.04 -13.20
CA VAL A 898 -34.53 -21.69 -13.49
C VAL A 898 -35.43 -22.48 -12.55
N ALA A 899 -36.12 -21.78 -11.65
CA ALA A 899 -37.14 -22.40 -10.80
C ALA A 899 -38.21 -23.09 -11.67
N ILE A 900 -38.65 -24.27 -11.23
CA ILE A 900 -39.69 -25.05 -11.92
C ILE A 900 -41.04 -24.36 -11.83
#